data_AF-A0A6P0M122-F1
#
_entry.id   AF-A0A6P0M122-F1
#
_cell.length_a   1.000
_cell.length_b   1.000
_cell.length_c   1.000
_cell.angle_alpha   90.00
_cell.angle_beta   90.00
_cell.angle_gamma   90.00
#
_symmetry.space_group_name_H-M   'P 1'
#
loop_
_entity.id
_entity.type
_entity.pdbx_description
1 polymer ?
#
loop_
_entity_poly.entity_id
_entity_poly.type
_entity_poly.pdbx_seq_one_letter_code
_entity_poly.pdbx_strand_id
1 'polypeptide(L)'
;VRQGWLWGLGFGLCLGLALLVKQTALFFLFVPIVWAGVRVLWQRQWQRLAQLIGGLLVSVLLFGPWYRINWLLILTSGKRATIDSAIAEGDPALNTLDAWVYYWKILPYLISWPLLLIPIVGLLIYGLKYGLKQSAIAKPNNLPSPHPPIWSLTWLGVFIVGGYLLCSLNINKDARYILPLVPVLSLFLAYGLTCWTNRWGKPMRWSTVGLATLLMMLNLFPLGGRGLTQLLSPRVEHFPYLGQPWPHRKVIAEIIKTQPYLRSNLGVLPSTPDINQHNFNYYGALANFQVYGRQVGTQAKQVKQDMRSLSWFLTKTGAQGSIPESQAAIVQAVEQGSEFELHQTWDLPDASQLKLYHKQQPPIAVKPLSIKPVGDQSSIKPTNFYSNTSLSTTLTSSSRVKLDQVTVPETSPAGVPVPVTYQWTGSWQQLQSGIVILTWQPVELKVDQLKVGQLKVGQLKVGQLKVGQLKVGQLKVGQLFAKRGLLAKVEGSTDTNLQPSTDTNLQPSTDTNLQPTLRERQRRTTDTNLQPLTHGWLHDHGIGMGELHSSQLPSANSQFQVIERMAMFPPADIPAGSYTLKATYLNRQTGETYPIQVPKVTLTIDPAATPIPAPELDLITQMRILSTNLPKGLNGLEPVFEETARINQYDPIQDYLEQADLALSYRLESEPNNLDWAYALALSRVLQQDVEGAIAALKRVTQLDPQNPYAHAYLAFVYLYDWDGKNGENALKPALKINPTIPELQGLSGIAALMQGNVFKAWSVIQGLEL
;
A
#
# COMPACT_ATOMS: atom_id res chain seq x y z
N VAL A 1 42.64 -26.95 2.45
CA VAL A 1 42.06 -26.29 1.24
C VAL A 1 40.57 -26.58 1.07
N ARG A 2 40.16 -27.84 0.87
CA ARG A 2 38.74 -28.23 0.66
C ARG A 2 37.79 -27.74 1.76
N GLN A 3 38.18 -27.91 3.03
CA GLN A 3 37.39 -27.43 4.17
C GLN A 3 37.20 -25.91 4.19
N GLY A 4 38.21 -25.12 3.80
CA GLY A 4 38.12 -23.66 3.78
C GLY A 4 37.12 -23.15 2.75
N TRP A 5 37.05 -23.81 1.58
CA TRP A 5 36.02 -23.52 0.58
C TRP A 5 34.62 -23.91 1.07
N LEU A 6 34.47 -25.06 1.73
CA LEU A 6 33.19 -25.45 2.34
C LEU A 6 32.71 -24.41 3.37
N TRP A 7 33.60 -23.91 4.23
CA TRP A 7 33.26 -22.85 5.18
C TRP A 7 32.93 -21.51 4.51
N GLY A 8 33.65 -21.13 3.45
CA GLY A 8 33.36 -19.92 2.68
C GLY A 8 31.98 -19.99 1.99
N LEU A 9 31.66 -21.13 1.39
CA LEU A 9 30.33 -21.37 0.79
C LEU A 9 29.23 -21.42 1.85
N GLY A 10 29.46 -22.12 2.97
CA GLY A 10 28.52 -22.16 4.09
C GLY A 10 28.25 -20.77 4.67
N PHE A 11 29.30 -19.95 4.85
CA PHE A 11 29.15 -18.54 5.22
C PHE A 11 28.31 -17.77 4.20
N GLY A 12 28.59 -17.93 2.90
CA GLY A 12 27.83 -17.28 1.83
C GLY A 12 26.34 -17.61 1.85
N LEU A 13 26.00 -18.90 2.03
CA LEU A 13 24.62 -19.36 2.17
C LEU A 13 23.96 -18.75 3.41
N CYS A 14 24.63 -18.79 4.57
CA CYS A 14 24.09 -18.21 5.80
C CYS A 14 23.89 -16.69 5.69
N LEU A 15 24.83 -15.96 5.09
CA LEU A 15 24.71 -14.53 4.89
C LEU A 15 23.57 -14.20 3.93
N GLY A 16 23.44 -14.93 2.82
CA GLY A 16 22.34 -14.73 1.87
C GLY A 16 20.97 -15.00 2.50
N LEU A 17 20.84 -16.09 3.27
CA LEU A 17 19.61 -16.38 4.02
C LEU A 17 19.32 -15.32 5.08
N ALA A 18 20.33 -14.84 5.80
CA ALA A 18 20.15 -13.79 6.80
C ALA A 18 19.62 -12.49 6.17
N LEU A 19 20.13 -12.10 4.99
CA LEU A 19 19.68 -10.91 4.26
C LEU A 19 18.26 -11.08 3.69
N LEU A 20 17.87 -12.30 3.30
CA LEU A 20 16.49 -12.62 2.91
C LEU A 20 15.51 -12.59 4.10
N VAL A 21 15.97 -12.97 5.29
CA VAL A 21 15.14 -12.92 6.51
C VAL A 21 15.01 -11.48 7.00
N LYS A 22 16.11 -10.73 7.11
CA LYS A 22 16.10 -9.35 7.60
C LYS A 22 17.34 -8.57 7.14
N GLN A 23 17.11 -7.50 6.38
CA GLN A 23 18.17 -6.60 5.89
C GLN A 23 19.08 -6.05 7.01
N THR A 24 18.54 -5.83 8.21
CA THR A 24 19.30 -5.34 9.36
C THR A 24 20.39 -6.32 9.83
N ALA A 25 20.42 -7.56 9.34
CA ALA A 25 21.53 -8.49 9.56
C ALA A 25 22.89 -7.86 9.18
N LEU A 26 22.90 -6.97 8.19
CA LEU A 26 24.11 -6.27 7.76
C LEU A 26 24.67 -5.37 8.86
N PHE A 27 23.84 -4.78 9.73
CA PHE A 27 24.33 -3.93 10.84
C PHE A 27 25.21 -4.72 11.81
N PHE A 28 25.00 -6.03 11.92
CA PHE A 28 25.78 -6.88 12.83
C PHE A 28 26.98 -7.53 12.13
N LEU A 29 26.85 -7.86 10.84
CA LEU A 29 27.87 -8.61 10.11
C LEU A 29 28.84 -7.73 9.34
N PHE A 30 28.50 -6.47 9.04
CA PHE A 30 29.34 -5.57 8.24
C PHE A 30 30.72 -5.39 8.86
N VAL A 31 30.80 -4.97 10.13
CA VAL A 31 32.08 -4.71 10.80
C VAL A 31 32.93 -6.00 10.92
N PRO A 32 32.40 -7.16 11.35
CA PRO A 32 33.14 -8.42 11.30
C PRO A 32 33.65 -8.81 9.91
N ILE A 33 32.85 -8.63 8.85
CA ILE A 33 33.23 -8.97 7.48
C ILE A 33 34.37 -8.05 6.99
N VAL A 34 34.23 -6.73 7.21
CA VAL A 34 35.28 -5.76 6.85
C VAL A 34 36.56 -6.05 7.61
N TRP A 35 36.46 -6.29 8.92
CA TRP A 35 37.62 -6.64 9.76
C TRP A 35 38.32 -7.91 9.26
N ALA A 36 37.56 -8.96 8.94
CA ALA A 36 38.11 -10.19 8.38
C ALA A 36 38.78 -9.94 7.02
N GLY A 37 38.15 -9.16 6.13
CA GLY A 37 38.68 -8.81 4.82
C GLY A 37 39.99 -8.01 4.90
N VAL A 38 40.03 -6.95 5.70
CA VAL A 38 41.24 -6.13 5.94
C VAL A 38 42.38 -6.98 6.48
N ARG A 39 42.09 -7.86 7.46
CA ARG A 39 43.11 -8.74 8.04
C ARG A 39 43.66 -9.73 7.02
N VAL A 40 42.80 -10.34 6.21
CA VAL A 40 43.21 -11.28 5.15
C VAL A 40 44.07 -10.58 4.09
N LEU A 41 43.70 -9.36 3.70
CA LEU A 41 44.47 -8.52 2.77
C LEU A 41 45.84 -8.14 3.35
N TRP A 42 45.86 -7.64 4.59
CA TRP A 42 47.09 -7.24 5.28
C TRP A 42 48.07 -8.42 5.43
N GLN A 43 47.56 -9.60 5.76
CA GLN A 43 48.34 -10.83 5.89
C GLN A 43 48.63 -11.51 4.54
N ARG A 44 48.21 -10.92 3.41
CA ARG A 44 48.39 -11.45 2.05
C ARG A 44 47.87 -12.88 1.87
N GLN A 45 46.78 -13.23 2.54
CA GLN A 45 46.17 -14.56 2.51
C GLN A 45 45.21 -14.71 1.31
N TRP A 46 45.75 -14.66 0.10
CA TRP A 46 44.97 -14.64 -1.17
C TRP A 46 43.94 -15.76 -1.29
N GLN A 47 44.26 -16.96 -0.79
CA GLN A 47 43.31 -18.07 -0.81
C GLN A 47 42.08 -17.82 0.07
N ARG A 48 42.26 -17.24 1.27
CA ARG A 48 41.15 -16.89 2.16
C ARG A 48 40.36 -15.71 1.62
N LEU A 49 41.02 -14.79 0.92
CA LEU A 49 40.35 -13.71 0.20
C LEU A 49 39.43 -14.28 -0.89
N ALA A 50 39.93 -15.22 -1.70
CA ALA A 50 39.13 -15.90 -2.71
C ALA A 50 37.94 -16.67 -2.11
N GLN A 51 38.12 -17.31 -0.94
CA GLN A 51 37.03 -17.96 -0.20
C GLN A 51 35.97 -16.97 0.30
N LEU A 52 36.39 -15.82 0.83
CA LEU A 52 35.48 -14.77 1.27
C LEU A 52 34.71 -14.17 0.08
N ILE A 53 35.39 -13.85 -1.01
CA ILE A 53 34.76 -13.35 -2.24
C ILE A 53 33.79 -14.40 -2.80
N GLY A 54 34.19 -15.67 -2.87
CA GLY A 54 33.31 -16.76 -3.31
C GLY A 54 32.06 -16.89 -2.43
N GLY A 55 32.21 -16.78 -1.10
CA GLY A 55 31.08 -16.75 -0.18
C GLY A 55 30.15 -15.55 -0.40
N LEU A 56 30.70 -14.35 -0.60
CA LEU A 56 29.91 -13.15 -0.88
C LEU A 56 29.15 -13.27 -2.21
N LEU A 57 29.78 -13.83 -3.26
CA LEU A 57 29.10 -14.10 -4.53
C LEU A 57 27.94 -15.09 -4.36
N VAL A 58 28.13 -16.16 -3.59
CA VAL A 58 27.05 -17.10 -3.25
C VAL A 58 25.92 -16.39 -2.51
N SER A 59 26.24 -15.49 -1.58
CA SER A 59 25.20 -14.71 -0.89
C SER A 59 24.40 -13.83 -1.85
N VAL A 60 25.06 -13.14 -2.80
CA VAL A 60 24.40 -12.30 -3.82
C VAL A 60 23.54 -13.12 -4.75
N LEU A 61 23.99 -14.31 -5.16
CA LEU A 61 23.16 -15.21 -5.98
C LEU A 61 21.88 -15.63 -5.25
N LEU A 62 21.92 -15.71 -3.91
CA LEU A 62 20.78 -16.11 -3.10
C LEU A 62 19.82 -14.95 -2.83
N PHE A 63 20.30 -13.80 -2.35
CA PHE A 63 19.42 -12.66 -2.00
C PHE A 63 19.13 -11.73 -3.19
N GLY A 64 20.01 -11.70 -4.19
CA GLY A 64 19.99 -10.74 -5.30
C GLY A 64 18.66 -10.68 -6.05
N PRO A 65 18.04 -11.81 -6.45
CA PRO A 65 16.75 -11.79 -7.13
C PRO A 65 15.65 -11.09 -6.32
N TRP A 66 15.57 -11.36 -5.02
CA TRP A 66 14.57 -10.73 -4.15
C TRP A 66 14.83 -9.23 -3.99
N TYR A 67 16.08 -8.82 -3.76
CA TYR A 67 16.45 -7.40 -3.63
C TYR A 67 16.25 -6.64 -4.93
N ARG A 68 16.52 -7.26 -6.08
CA ARG A 68 16.27 -6.66 -7.40
C ARG A 68 14.80 -6.28 -7.56
N ILE A 69 13.87 -7.13 -7.11
CA ILE A 69 12.43 -6.89 -7.23
C ILE A 69 11.95 -5.88 -6.16
N ASN A 70 12.54 -5.90 -4.96
CA ASN A 70 12.04 -5.16 -3.80
C ASN A 70 12.85 -3.91 -3.43
N TRP A 71 13.81 -3.48 -4.25
CA TRP A 71 14.75 -2.39 -3.91
C TRP A 71 14.04 -1.09 -3.51
N LEU A 72 12.96 -0.73 -4.20
CA LEU A 72 12.22 0.50 -3.93
C LEU A 72 11.48 0.42 -2.59
N LEU A 73 10.92 -0.75 -2.25
CA LEU A 73 10.28 -0.99 -0.96
C LEU A 73 11.29 -0.83 0.18
N ILE A 74 12.53 -1.30 0.01
CA ILE A 74 13.60 -1.16 1.01
C ILE A 74 13.89 0.31 1.31
N LEU A 75 14.04 1.12 0.27
CA LEU A 75 14.34 2.54 0.42
C LEU A 75 13.17 3.32 1.03
N THR A 76 11.95 3.07 0.56
CA THR A 76 10.76 3.83 0.96
C THR A 76 10.25 3.44 2.36
N SER A 77 10.29 2.15 2.72
CA SER A 77 9.92 1.68 4.06
C SER A 77 10.90 2.15 5.14
N GLY A 78 12.17 2.34 4.78
CA GLY A 78 13.20 2.87 5.67
C GLY A 78 12.81 4.20 6.30
N LYS A 79 12.45 5.21 5.50
CA LYS A 79 12.08 6.55 6.00
C LYS A 79 10.97 6.50 7.04
N ARG A 80 9.86 5.81 6.72
CA ARG A 80 8.69 5.74 7.62
C ARG A 80 9.03 5.04 8.94
N ALA A 81 9.74 3.92 8.86
CA ALA A 81 10.06 3.10 10.02
C ALA A 81 11.16 3.72 10.92
N THR A 82 12.09 4.50 10.36
CA THR A 82 13.24 5.00 11.11
C THR A 82 13.17 6.49 11.44
N ILE A 83 12.65 7.34 10.55
CA ILE A 83 12.61 8.79 10.73
C ILE A 83 11.25 9.20 11.29
N ASP A 84 10.17 8.91 10.56
CA ASP A 84 8.84 9.41 10.91
C ASP A 84 8.37 8.85 12.28
N SER A 85 8.66 7.57 12.53
CA SER A 85 8.36 6.93 13.82
C SER A 85 9.18 7.52 14.97
N ALA A 86 10.47 7.78 14.74
CA ALA A 86 11.35 8.34 15.78
C ALA A 86 10.95 9.77 16.18
N ILE A 87 10.51 10.58 15.21
CA ILE A 87 9.96 11.92 15.48
C ILE A 87 8.69 11.82 16.31
N ALA A 88 7.78 10.90 15.96
CA ALA A 88 6.53 10.70 16.69
C ALA A 88 6.75 10.18 18.12
N GLU A 89 7.76 9.34 18.33
CA GLU A 89 8.11 8.76 19.64
C GLU A 89 9.00 9.67 20.50
N GLY A 90 9.53 10.77 19.94
CA GLY A 90 10.39 11.72 20.65
C GLY A 90 11.80 11.17 20.91
N ASP A 91 12.31 10.34 20.01
CA ASP A 91 13.61 9.70 20.15
C ASP A 91 14.79 10.71 20.10
N PRO A 92 15.89 10.42 20.81
CA PRO A 92 17.04 11.32 20.86
C PRO A 92 17.72 11.46 19.48
N ALA A 93 17.99 12.70 19.07
CA ALA A 93 18.67 13.03 17.83
C ALA A 93 20.13 12.54 17.82
N LEU A 94 20.64 12.14 16.64
CA LEU A 94 21.97 11.54 16.48
C LEU A 94 23.16 12.44 16.88
N ASN A 95 22.94 13.75 16.93
CA ASN A 95 23.93 14.72 17.40
C ASN A 95 24.01 14.83 18.95
N THR A 96 23.20 14.08 19.69
CA THR A 96 23.19 14.06 21.16
C THR A 96 23.90 12.83 21.71
N LEU A 97 24.54 12.94 22.88
CA LEU A 97 25.14 11.78 23.56
C LEU A 97 24.09 10.72 23.91
N ASP A 98 22.87 11.16 24.24
CA ASP A 98 21.77 10.27 24.59
C ASP A 98 21.45 9.25 23.50
N ALA A 99 21.51 9.64 22.22
CA ALA A 99 21.31 8.71 21.10
C ALA A 99 22.35 7.58 21.04
N TRP A 100 23.58 7.85 21.47
CA TRP A 100 24.71 6.92 21.45
C TRP A 100 24.82 6.05 22.69
N VAL A 101 24.26 6.48 23.83
CA VAL A 101 24.22 5.69 25.08
C VAL A 101 22.85 5.06 25.35
N TYR A 102 21.85 5.33 24.51
CA TYR A 102 20.47 4.84 24.70
C TYR A 102 20.42 3.32 24.92
N TYR A 103 21.05 2.56 24.02
CA TYR A 103 21.02 1.10 24.10
C TYR A 103 21.77 0.56 25.33
N TRP A 104 22.81 1.25 25.78
CA TRP A 104 23.46 0.95 27.05
C TRP A 104 22.53 1.19 28.25
N LYS A 105 21.78 2.30 28.26
CA LYS A 105 20.82 2.62 29.33
C LYS A 105 19.72 1.57 29.45
N ILE A 106 19.29 0.96 28.35
CA ILE A 106 18.21 -0.04 28.37
C ILE A 106 18.69 -1.49 28.56
N LEU A 107 19.99 -1.75 28.42
CA LEU A 107 20.55 -3.10 28.48
C LEU A 107 20.19 -3.87 29.77
N PRO A 108 20.16 -3.24 30.97
CA PRO A 108 19.71 -3.91 32.19
C PRO A 108 18.25 -4.35 32.16
N TYR A 109 17.39 -3.68 31.39
CA TYR A 109 16.00 -4.10 31.23
C TYR A 109 15.88 -5.32 30.31
N LEU A 110 16.80 -5.48 29.35
CA LEU A 110 16.79 -6.61 28.43
C LEU A 110 17.36 -7.90 29.04
N ILE A 111 18.29 -7.77 29.99
CA ILE A 111 19.04 -8.92 30.53
C ILE A 111 18.88 -9.11 32.04
N SER A 112 18.59 -8.07 32.82
CA SER A 112 18.68 -8.00 34.29
C SER A 112 20.05 -7.56 34.83
N TRP A 113 20.05 -6.66 35.83
CA TRP A 113 21.26 -6.16 36.50
C TRP A 113 22.14 -7.28 37.10
N PRO A 114 21.63 -8.20 37.94
CA PRO A 114 22.43 -9.34 38.42
C PRO A 114 23.05 -10.18 37.30
N LEU A 115 22.28 -10.47 36.25
CA LEU A 115 22.74 -11.31 35.15
C LEU A 115 23.81 -10.63 34.28
N LEU A 116 23.88 -9.29 34.30
CA LEU A 116 24.98 -8.52 33.73
C LEU A 116 26.19 -8.45 34.66
N LEU A 117 26.00 -7.98 35.89
CA LEU A 117 27.10 -7.60 36.79
C LEU A 117 27.90 -8.80 37.29
N ILE A 118 27.24 -9.91 37.62
CA ILE A 118 27.91 -11.11 38.14
C ILE A 118 28.98 -11.63 37.17
N PRO A 119 28.69 -11.87 35.89
CA PRO A 119 29.72 -12.24 34.93
C PRO A 119 30.80 -11.17 34.70
N ILE A 120 30.42 -9.88 34.66
CA ILE A 120 31.37 -8.76 34.49
C ILE A 120 32.39 -8.74 35.64
N VAL A 121 31.94 -8.91 36.88
CA VAL A 121 32.82 -9.02 38.05
C VAL A 121 33.76 -10.22 37.92
N GLY A 122 33.27 -11.34 37.39
CA GLY A 122 34.11 -12.51 37.08
C GLY A 122 35.25 -12.16 36.11
N LEU A 123 34.96 -11.44 35.03
CA LEU A 123 35.96 -10.95 34.08
C LEU A 123 36.96 -10.00 34.73
N LEU A 124 36.50 -9.05 35.55
CA LEU A 124 37.36 -8.09 36.25
C LEU A 124 38.32 -8.80 37.21
N ILE A 125 37.83 -9.75 38.01
CA ILE A 125 38.67 -10.55 38.92
C ILE A 125 39.73 -11.32 38.13
N TYR A 126 39.37 -11.90 36.99
CA TYR A 126 40.33 -12.61 36.14
C TYR A 126 41.37 -11.66 35.52
N GLY A 127 40.95 -10.50 35.01
CA GLY A 127 41.84 -9.48 34.46
C GLY A 127 42.84 -8.96 35.49
N LEU A 128 42.38 -8.68 36.72
CA LEU A 128 43.24 -8.29 37.84
C LEU A 128 44.27 -9.39 38.18
N LYS A 129 43.84 -10.65 38.29
CA LYS A 129 44.75 -11.79 38.55
C LYS A 129 45.77 -11.99 37.42
N TYR A 130 45.36 -11.79 36.17
CA TYR A 130 46.24 -11.93 35.01
C TYR A 130 47.26 -10.79 34.90
N GLY A 131 46.83 -9.53 35.11
CA GLY A 131 47.72 -8.37 35.13
C GLY A 131 48.74 -8.40 36.28
N LEU A 132 48.31 -8.88 37.47
CA LEU A 132 49.21 -9.10 38.61
C LEU A 132 50.20 -10.26 38.37
N LYS A 133 49.80 -11.33 37.67
CA LYS A 133 50.70 -12.43 37.29
C LYS A 133 51.66 -12.07 36.15
N GLN A 134 51.28 -11.21 35.21
CA GLN A 134 52.22 -10.72 34.19
C GLN A 134 53.31 -9.80 34.78
N SER A 135 53.02 -9.12 35.89
CA SER A 135 54.03 -8.36 36.65
C SER A 135 54.95 -9.25 37.50
N ALA A 136 54.62 -10.53 37.66
CA ALA A 136 55.40 -11.51 38.43
C ALA A 136 55.65 -12.79 37.60
N ILE A 137 56.72 -12.73 36.78
CA ILE A 137 57.42 -13.86 36.16
C ILE A 137 56.76 -14.45 34.89
N ALA A 138 57.47 -14.25 33.78
CA ALA A 138 57.43 -15.10 32.60
C ALA A 138 57.99 -16.50 32.93
N LYS A 139 57.16 -17.55 32.84
CA LYS A 139 57.61 -18.91 32.53
C LYS A 139 56.60 -19.61 31.62
N PRO A 140 57.03 -20.25 30.52
CA PRO A 140 56.15 -20.96 29.62
C PRO A 140 55.96 -22.40 30.13
N ASN A 141 54.77 -22.72 30.66
CA ASN A 141 54.38 -24.11 30.82
C ASN A 141 53.32 -24.45 29.76
N ASN A 142 53.65 -25.43 28.92
CA ASN A 142 52.80 -26.02 27.87
C ASN A 142 51.66 -26.87 28.46
N LEU A 143 50.80 -26.26 29.29
CA LEU A 143 49.49 -26.82 29.63
C LEU A 143 48.45 -26.12 28.76
N PRO A 144 47.54 -26.85 28.09
CA PRO A 144 46.46 -26.22 27.33
C PRO A 144 45.65 -25.33 28.28
N SER A 145 45.61 -24.03 27.98
CA SER A 145 44.81 -23.08 28.75
C SER A 145 43.34 -23.52 28.69
N PRO A 146 42.64 -23.66 29.83
CA PRO A 146 41.21 -23.97 29.85
C PRO A 146 40.35 -22.79 29.36
N HIS A 147 40.97 -21.68 28.96
CA HIS A 147 40.30 -20.48 28.47
C HIS A 147 40.33 -20.42 26.93
N PRO A 148 39.23 -19.98 26.28
CA PRO A 148 39.16 -19.86 24.83
C PRO A 148 40.28 -18.96 24.32
N PRO A 149 40.80 -19.20 23.10
CA PRO A 149 41.83 -18.36 22.52
C PRO A 149 41.32 -16.91 22.45
N ILE A 150 42.18 -15.95 22.83
CA ILE A 150 41.88 -14.50 22.84
C ILE A 150 41.20 -14.07 21.53
N TRP A 151 41.57 -14.69 20.41
CA TRP A 151 40.98 -14.49 19.09
C TRP A 151 39.45 -14.67 19.03
N SER A 152 38.87 -15.66 19.73
CA SER A 152 37.42 -15.87 19.75
C SER A 152 36.70 -14.73 20.47
N LEU A 153 37.26 -14.24 21.59
CA LEU A 153 36.72 -13.09 22.31
C LEU A 153 36.89 -11.79 21.53
N THR A 154 37.99 -11.63 20.78
CA THR A 154 38.16 -10.45 19.91
C THR A 154 37.10 -10.41 18.82
N TRP A 155 36.73 -11.55 18.22
CA TRP A 155 35.68 -11.60 17.20
C TRP A 155 34.31 -11.22 17.79
N LEU A 156 33.95 -11.78 18.96
CA LEU A 156 32.72 -11.42 19.67
C LEU A 156 32.69 -9.93 20.05
N GLY A 157 33.81 -9.38 20.49
CA GLY A 157 33.96 -7.96 20.77
C GLY A 157 33.76 -7.08 19.53
N VAL A 158 34.38 -7.44 18.40
CA VAL A 158 34.19 -6.74 17.11
C VAL A 158 32.73 -6.78 16.67
N PHE A 159 32.06 -7.93 16.82
CA PHE A 159 30.63 -8.07 16.51
C PHE A 159 29.75 -7.18 17.40
N ILE A 160 29.94 -7.24 18.73
CA ILE A 160 29.10 -6.50 19.68
C ILE A 160 29.32 -4.99 19.52
N VAL A 161 30.57 -4.52 19.48
CA VAL A 161 30.89 -3.09 19.36
C VAL A 161 30.47 -2.56 17.99
N GLY A 162 30.78 -3.29 16.91
CA GLY A 162 30.41 -2.91 15.57
C GLY A 162 28.89 -2.81 15.39
N GLY A 163 28.15 -3.83 15.82
CA GLY A 163 26.70 -3.84 15.78
C GLY A 163 26.08 -2.77 16.68
N TYR A 164 26.62 -2.54 17.87
CA TYR A 164 26.16 -1.47 18.75
C TYR A 164 26.27 -0.09 18.08
N LEU A 165 27.42 0.21 17.47
CA LEU A 165 27.64 1.49 16.79
C LEU A 165 26.72 1.65 15.58
N LEU A 166 26.58 0.62 14.74
CA LEU A 166 25.72 0.68 13.56
C LEU A 166 24.23 0.76 13.93
N CYS A 167 23.78 0.02 14.95
CA CYS A 167 22.42 0.16 15.46
C CYS A 167 22.17 1.54 16.10
N SER A 168 23.19 2.15 16.72
CA SER A 168 23.09 3.50 17.30
C SER A 168 22.91 4.60 16.25
N LEU A 169 23.30 4.36 15.00
CA LEU A 169 23.01 5.24 13.87
C LEU A 169 21.54 5.22 13.45
N ASN A 170 20.77 4.19 13.84
CA ASN A 170 19.32 4.20 13.60
C ASN A 170 18.68 5.28 14.49
N ILE A 171 17.91 6.18 13.87
CA ILE A 171 17.26 7.29 14.58
C ILE A 171 16.16 6.73 15.49
N ASN A 172 15.39 5.74 15.01
CA ASN A 172 14.43 5.01 15.82
C ASN A 172 15.15 4.15 16.89
N LYS A 173 14.80 4.37 18.16
CA LYS A 173 15.44 3.76 19.34
C LYS A 173 14.62 2.62 19.96
N ASP A 174 13.88 1.86 19.16
CA ASP A 174 13.24 0.64 19.63
C ASP A 174 14.29 -0.46 20.00
N ALA A 175 14.11 -1.09 21.16
CA ALA A 175 14.97 -2.16 21.66
C ALA A 175 15.11 -3.35 20.69
N ARG A 176 14.11 -3.59 19.82
CA ARG A 176 14.12 -4.65 18.81
C ARG A 176 15.30 -4.55 17.83
N TYR A 177 15.87 -3.35 17.65
CA TYR A 177 16.99 -3.13 16.73
C TYR A 177 18.33 -3.64 17.27
N ILE A 178 18.48 -3.84 18.58
CA ILE A 178 19.69 -4.43 19.18
C ILE A 178 19.51 -5.87 19.64
N LEU A 179 18.29 -6.43 19.54
CA LEU A 179 17.98 -7.77 20.02
C LEU A 179 18.96 -8.85 19.51
N PRO A 180 19.46 -8.82 18.25
CA PRO A 180 20.47 -9.78 17.79
C PRO A 180 21.84 -9.69 18.49
N LEU A 181 22.16 -8.59 19.18
CA LEU A 181 23.38 -8.48 20.00
C LEU A 181 23.27 -9.24 21.31
N VAL A 182 22.06 -9.40 21.84
CA VAL A 182 21.84 -9.95 23.19
C VAL A 182 22.34 -11.41 23.30
N PRO A 183 22.07 -12.34 22.36
CA PRO A 183 22.63 -13.69 22.42
C PRO A 183 24.17 -13.72 22.39
N VAL A 184 24.79 -12.85 21.59
CA VAL A 184 26.26 -12.78 21.47
C VAL A 184 26.87 -12.20 22.75
N LEU A 185 26.23 -11.18 23.33
CA LEU A 185 26.58 -10.66 24.64
C LEU A 185 26.44 -11.74 25.72
N SER A 186 25.38 -12.55 25.68
CA SER A 186 25.20 -13.68 26.61
C SER A 186 26.33 -14.72 26.51
N LEU A 187 26.90 -14.98 25.33
CA LEU A 187 28.10 -15.83 25.20
C LEU A 187 29.32 -15.19 25.86
N PHE A 188 29.50 -13.87 25.70
CA PHE A 188 30.57 -13.12 26.34
C PHE A 188 30.43 -13.11 27.87
N LEU A 189 29.21 -12.92 28.38
CA LEU A 189 28.89 -13.01 29.80
C LEU A 189 29.08 -14.44 30.32
N ALA A 190 28.66 -15.48 29.58
CA ALA A 190 28.90 -16.86 29.97
C ALA A 190 30.41 -17.14 30.17
N TYR A 191 31.27 -16.57 29.32
CA TYR A 191 32.72 -16.62 29.54
C TYR A 191 33.13 -15.95 30.87
N GLY A 192 32.59 -14.78 31.18
CA GLY A 192 32.79 -14.12 32.47
C GLY A 192 32.37 -14.95 33.69
N LEU A 193 31.31 -15.75 33.57
CA LEU A 193 30.93 -16.70 34.63
C LEU A 193 31.97 -17.80 34.82
N THR A 194 32.66 -18.23 33.75
CA THR A 194 33.75 -19.21 33.87
C THR A 194 35.00 -18.64 34.58
N CYS A 195 35.15 -17.32 34.61
CA CYS A 195 36.25 -16.65 35.30
C CYS A 195 36.12 -16.64 36.83
N TRP A 196 34.92 -16.89 37.36
CA TRP A 196 34.75 -17.16 38.80
C TRP A 196 35.47 -18.45 39.17
N THR A 197 36.56 -18.30 39.91
CA THR A 197 37.47 -19.35 40.35
C THR A 197 37.41 -19.48 41.88
N ASN A 198 37.91 -20.58 42.44
CA ASN A 198 37.91 -20.91 43.88
C ASN A 198 36.54 -21.41 44.42
N ARG A 199 36.40 -21.48 45.76
CA ARG A 199 35.22 -22.02 46.47
C ARG A 199 33.87 -21.40 46.04
N TRP A 200 33.91 -20.18 45.49
CA TRP A 200 32.73 -19.44 45.03
C TRP A 200 32.34 -19.71 43.57
N GLY A 201 33.19 -20.38 42.78
CA GLY A 201 32.95 -20.57 41.35
C GLY A 201 31.71 -21.39 41.02
N LYS A 202 31.56 -22.58 41.62
CA LYS A 202 30.38 -23.44 41.41
C LYS A 202 29.08 -22.79 41.94
N PRO A 203 29.03 -22.28 43.18
CA PRO A 203 27.83 -21.60 43.69
C PRO A 203 27.39 -20.43 42.82
N MET A 204 28.32 -19.57 42.37
CA MET A 204 27.97 -18.38 41.60
C MET A 204 27.36 -18.72 40.23
N ARG A 205 27.94 -19.71 39.54
CA ARG A 205 27.44 -20.15 38.23
C ARG A 205 26.04 -20.75 38.34
N TRP A 206 25.83 -21.67 39.28
CA TRP A 206 24.53 -22.31 39.48
C TRP A 206 23.48 -21.34 40.01
N SER A 207 23.86 -20.37 40.85
CA SER A 207 22.94 -19.31 41.30
C SER A 207 22.52 -18.39 40.15
N THR A 208 23.46 -18.06 39.26
CA THR A 208 23.16 -17.24 38.07
C THR A 208 22.23 -17.97 37.10
N VAL A 209 22.50 -19.26 36.83
CA VAL A 209 21.62 -20.10 36.01
C VAL A 209 20.24 -20.23 36.64
N GLY A 210 20.17 -20.53 37.94
CA GLY A 210 18.91 -20.64 38.66
C GLY A 210 18.11 -19.34 38.63
N LEU A 211 18.75 -18.19 38.85
CA LEU A 211 18.11 -16.87 38.75
C LEU A 211 17.62 -16.58 37.33
N ALA A 212 18.43 -16.87 36.31
CA ALA A 212 18.03 -16.65 34.91
C ALA A 212 16.83 -17.53 34.53
N THR A 213 16.83 -18.81 34.91
CA THR A 213 15.70 -19.71 34.67
C THR A 213 14.46 -19.26 35.44
N LEU A 214 14.60 -18.84 36.69
CA LEU A 214 13.49 -18.32 37.50
C LEU A 214 12.88 -17.06 36.86
N LEU A 215 13.70 -16.06 36.53
CA LEU A 215 13.22 -14.84 35.88
C LEU A 215 12.58 -15.14 34.52
N MET A 216 13.15 -16.04 33.73
CA MET A 216 12.55 -16.46 32.45
C MET A 216 11.16 -17.05 32.67
N MET A 217 10.99 -17.97 33.64
CA MET A 217 9.68 -18.57 33.94
C MET A 217 8.68 -17.52 34.44
N LEU A 218 9.09 -16.61 35.33
CA LEU A 218 8.22 -15.57 35.89
C LEU A 218 7.81 -14.50 34.87
N ASN A 219 8.62 -14.23 33.83
CA ASN A 219 8.26 -13.27 32.78
C ASN A 219 7.42 -13.90 31.65
N LEU A 220 7.57 -15.21 31.40
CA LEU A 220 6.80 -15.93 30.38
C LEU A 220 5.44 -16.43 30.87
N PHE A 221 5.33 -16.76 32.16
CA PHE A 221 4.14 -17.37 32.74
C PHE A 221 3.68 -16.62 34.00
N PRO A 222 2.36 -16.46 34.21
CA PRO A 222 1.81 -15.75 35.37
C PRO A 222 1.86 -16.61 36.65
N LEU A 223 3.07 -16.97 37.10
CA LEU A 223 3.32 -17.86 38.25
C LEU A 223 3.41 -17.11 39.60
N GLY A 224 3.07 -15.82 39.62
CA GLY A 224 3.30 -14.92 40.75
C GLY A 224 4.66 -14.19 40.64
N GLY A 225 5.22 -13.76 41.77
CA GLY A 225 6.58 -13.18 41.78
C GLY A 225 6.75 -11.78 41.19
N ARG A 226 5.65 -11.04 40.95
CA ARG A 226 5.67 -9.68 40.35
C ARG A 226 6.64 -8.71 41.04
N GLY A 227 6.78 -8.77 42.36
CA GLY A 227 7.75 -7.93 43.07
C GLY A 227 9.20 -8.22 42.68
N LEU A 228 9.54 -9.49 42.43
CA LEU A 228 10.88 -9.91 42.03
C LEU A 228 11.18 -9.51 40.58
N THR A 229 10.24 -9.71 39.67
CA THR A 229 10.36 -9.32 38.25
C THR A 229 10.36 -7.81 38.08
N GLN A 230 9.54 -7.06 38.83
CA GLN A 230 9.61 -5.59 38.83
C GLN A 230 10.96 -5.07 39.33
N LEU A 231 11.58 -5.75 40.30
CA LEU A 231 12.90 -5.37 40.82
C LEU A 231 14.04 -5.74 39.86
N LEU A 232 14.01 -6.95 39.30
CA LEU A 232 15.15 -7.54 38.61
C LEU A 232 15.04 -7.54 37.08
N SER A 233 13.84 -7.55 36.52
CA SER A 233 13.59 -7.59 35.06
C SER A 233 12.35 -6.78 34.67
N PRO A 234 12.26 -5.48 35.04
CA PRO A 234 11.05 -4.72 34.79
C PRO A 234 10.84 -4.54 33.28
N ARG A 235 9.57 -4.47 32.88
CA ARG A 235 9.11 -4.24 31.48
C ARG A 235 9.31 -5.42 30.51
N VAL A 236 9.62 -6.62 31.02
CA VAL A 236 9.80 -7.82 30.18
C VAL A 236 8.59 -8.77 30.27
N GLU A 237 7.74 -8.62 31.27
CA GLU A 237 6.52 -9.45 31.45
C GLU A 237 5.56 -9.32 30.27
N HIS A 238 5.33 -10.43 29.56
CA HIS A 238 4.34 -10.52 28.48
C HIS A 238 3.52 -11.79 28.68
N PHE A 239 2.48 -11.71 29.51
CA PHE A 239 1.63 -12.85 29.78
C PHE A 239 0.61 -13.09 28.66
N PRO A 240 0.27 -14.36 28.37
CA PRO A 240 -0.93 -14.64 27.61
C PRO A 240 -2.15 -14.10 28.37
N TYR A 241 -3.08 -13.51 27.64
CA TYR A 241 -4.35 -13.09 28.21
C TYR A 241 -5.18 -14.33 28.60
N LEU A 242 -5.45 -14.49 29.90
CA LEU A 242 -6.21 -15.62 30.47
C LEU A 242 -7.62 -15.22 30.94
N GLY A 243 -8.04 -13.99 30.67
CA GLY A 243 -9.35 -13.48 31.07
C GLY A 243 -10.48 -13.94 30.14
N GLN A 244 -11.65 -13.33 30.31
CA GLN A 244 -12.80 -13.58 29.45
C GLN A 244 -12.48 -13.20 27.99
N PRO A 245 -12.74 -14.08 27.00
CA PRO A 245 -12.47 -13.77 25.60
C PRO A 245 -13.18 -12.51 25.14
N TRP A 246 -12.43 -11.62 24.49
CA TRP A 246 -12.98 -10.47 23.80
C TRP A 246 -13.91 -10.91 22.65
N PRO A 247 -14.96 -10.14 22.31
CA PRO A 247 -16.04 -10.59 21.43
C PRO A 247 -15.68 -10.63 19.94
N HIS A 248 -14.40 -10.66 19.55
CA HIS A 248 -13.98 -10.60 18.15
C HIS A 248 -14.68 -11.63 17.27
N ARG A 249 -14.63 -12.91 17.66
CA ARG A 249 -15.29 -14.00 16.91
C ARG A 249 -16.80 -13.80 16.80
N LYS A 250 -17.44 -13.24 17.82
CA LYS A 250 -18.88 -12.98 17.84
C LYS A 250 -19.26 -11.88 16.85
N VAL A 251 -18.48 -10.79 16.79
CA VAL A 251 -18.66 -9.73 15.79
C VAL A 251 -18.51 -10.28 14.38
N ILE A 252 -17.44 -11.03 14.10
CA ILE A 252 -17.22 -11.63 12.77
C ILE A 252 -18.38 -12.56 12.39
N ALA A 253 -18.81 -13.42 13.32
CA ALA A 253 -19.92 -14.34 13.08
C ALA A 253 -21.25 -13.60 12.82
N GLU A 254 -21.52 -12.49 13.52
CA GLU A 254 -22.74 -11.71 13.34
C GLU A 254 -22.77 -11.01 11.97
N ILE A 255 -21.64 -10.45 11.53
CA ILE A 255 -21.52 -9.85 10.20
C ILE A 255 -21.77 -10.92 9.12
N ILE A 256 -21.12 -12.08 9.22
CA ILE A 256 -21.29 -13.20 8.26
C ILE A 256 -22.73 -13.72 8.27
N LYS A 257 -23.35 -13.83 9.45
CA LYS A 257 -24.76 -14.23 9.56
C LYS A 257 -25.69 -13.24 8.87
N THR A 258 -25.40 -11.94 8.96
CA THR A 258 -26.20 -10.88 8.34
C THR A 258 -26.00 -10.80 6.83
N GLN A 259 -24.76 -11.02 6.36
CA GLN A 259 -24.38 -10.93 4.95
C GLN A 259 -23.61 -12.20 4.50
N PRO A 260 -24.26 -13.37 4.43
CA PRO A 260 -23.56 -14.65 4.21
C PRO A 260 -22.92 -14.81 2.83
N TYR A 261 -23.37 -13.99 1.86
CA TYR A 261 -22.95 -14.02 0.47
C TYR A 261 -22.06 -12.84 0.07
N LEU A 262 -21.59 -12.06 1.04
CA LEU A 262 -20.69 -10.95 0.81
C LEU A 262 -19.40 -11.12 1.62
N ARG A 263 -18.33 -10.57 1.06
CA ARG A 263 -17.19 -10.11 1.83
C ARG A 263 -17.52 -8.72 2.37
N SER A 264 -17.20 -8.49 3.65
CA SER A 264 -17.59 -7.27 4.36
C SER A 264 -16.37 -6.54 4.92
N ASN A 265 -16.33 -5.24 4.72
CA ASN A 265 -15.30 -4.37 5.28
C ASN A 265 -15.84 -3.66 6.52
N LEU A 266 -15.13 -3.86 7.65
CA LEU A 266 -15.49 -3.38 8.97
C LEU A 266 -14.60 -2.21 9.37
N GLY A 267 -15.15 -1.01 9.45
CA GLY A 267 -14.47 0.16 10.01
C GLY A 267 -14.31 0.02 11.52
N VAL A 268 -13.08 -0.19 11.99
CA VAL A 268 -12.76 -0.31 13.43
C VAL A 268 -12.21 1.03 13.91
N LEU A 269 -13.06 1.81 14.57
CA LEU A 269 -12.72 3.15 15.06
C LEU A 269 -11.87 3.18 16.35
N PRO A 270 -11.98 2.23 17.31
CA PRO A 270 -11.04 2.16 18.43
C PRO A 270 -9.71 1.51 18.03
N SER A 271 -8.63 1.85 18.73
CA SER A 271 -7.27 1.35 18.50
C SER A 271 -6.56 1.06 19.84
N THR A 272 -7.08 0.07 20.55
CA THR A 272 -6.52 -0.46 21.81
C THR A 272 -5.74 -1.75 21.54
N PRO A 273 -4.88 -2.24 22.47
CA PRO A 273 -4.18 -3.52 22.29
C PRO A 273 -5.13 -4.71 22.03
N ASP A 274 -6.29 -4.71 22.69
CA ASP A 274 -7.26 -5.79 22.60
C ASP A 274 -8.33 -5.60 21.51
N ILE A 275 -8.65 -4.35 21.16
CA ILE A 275 -9.67 -3.99 20.15
C ILE A 275 -9.07 -2.98 19.18
N ASN A 276 -8.66 -3.47 18.01
CA ASN A 276 -8.19 -2.69 16.87
C ASN A 276 -8.44 -3.46 15.56
N GLN A 277 -8.20 -2.81 14.42
CA GLN A 277 -8.37 -3.37 13.08
C GLN A 277 -7.59 -4.67 12.86
N HIS A 278 -6.40 -4.81 13.45
CA HIS A 278 -5.56 -6.00 13.25
C HIS A 278 -6.15 -7.23 13.93
N ASN A 279 -6.79 -7.08 15.09
CA ASN A 279 -7.48 -8.21 15.74
C ASN A 279 -8.64 -8.70 14.85
N PHE A 280 -9.47 -7.80 14.36
CA PHE A 280 -10.60 -8.17 13.50
C PHE A 280 -10.15 -8.71 12.14
N ASN A 281 -9.04 -8.21 11.59
CA ASN A 281 -8.45 -8.77 10.39
C ASN A 281 -7.94 -10.21 10.61
N TYR A 282 -7.32 -10.50 11.75
CA TYR A 282 -6.92 -11.87 12.12
C TYR A 282 -8.12 -12.82 12.22
N TYR A 283 -9.17 -12.44 12.95
CA TYR A 283 -10.36 -13.30 13.09
C TYR A 283 -11.17 -13.40 11.80
N GLY A 284 -11.17 -12.35 10.97
CA GLY A 284 -11.72 -12.37 9.63
C GLY A 284 -10.99 -13.34 8.71
N ALA A 285 -9.65 -13.40 8.77
CA ALA A 285 -8.85 -14.38 8.05
C ALA A 285 -9.18 -15.83 8.47
N LEU A 286 -9.40 -16.07 9.78
CA LEU A 286 -9.88 -17.38 10.26
C LEU A 286 -11.27 -17.75 9.73
N ALA A 287 -12.07 -16.76 9.32
CA ALA A 287 -13.37 -16.95 8.69
C ALA A 287 -13.28 -16.87 7.15
N ASN A 288 -12.24 -17.48 6.57
CA ASN A 288 -11.97 -17.52 5.14
C ASN A 288 -11.96 -16.13 4.47
N PHE A 289 -11.39 -15.13 5.15
CA PHE A 289 -11.29 -13.76 4.64
C PHE A 289 -12.64 -13.14 4.25
N GLN A 290 -13.73 -13.55 4.90
CA GLN A 290 -15.06 -13.01 4.63
C GLN A 290 -15.27 -11.63 5.27
N VAL A 291 -14.49 -11.27 6.29
CA VAL A 291 -14.56 -9.95 6.94
C VAL A 291 -13.16 -9.36 7.07
N TYR A 292 -12.99 -8.08 6.78
CA TYR A 292 -11.72 -7.36 6.96
C TYR A 292 -11.88 -6.19 7.93
N GLY A 293 -11.01 -6.10 8.94
CA GLY A 293 -10.94 -4.93 9.83
C GLY A 293 -10.11 -3.81 9.21
N ARG A 294 -10.63 -2.58 9.21
CA ARG A 294 -10.00 -1.40 8.62
C ARG A 294 -9.94 -0.24 9.59
N GLN A 295 -8.82 0.47 9.61
CA GLN A 295 -8.70 1.71 10.36
C GLN A 295 -9.09 2.87 9.44
N VAL A 296 -10.17 3.55 9.78
CA VAL A 296 -10.76 4.65 9.00
C VAL A 296 -11.08 5.83 9.93
N GLY A 297 -11.46 6.98 9.36
CA GLY A 297 -11.63 8.21 10.11
C GLY A 297 -10.31 8.78 10.62
N THR A 298 -9.21 8.48 9.93
CA THR A 298 -7.87 8.94 10.32
C THR A 298 -7.57 10.36 9.85
N GLN A 299 -8.30 10.86 8.85
CA GLN A 299 -8.17 12.22 8.33
C GLN A 299 -9.51 12.93 8.33
N ALA A 300 -9.56 14.16 8.87
CA ALA A 300 -10.79 14.94 8.96
C ALA A 300 -11.46 15.16 7.59
N LYS A 301 -10.67 15.37 6.53
CA LYS A 301 -11.16 15.58 5.15
C LYS A 301 -11.81 14.35 4.51
N GLN A 302 -11.59 13.15 5.07
CA GLN A 302 -12.03 11.86 4.50
C GLN A 302 -13.20 11.23 5.26
N VAL A 303 -13.61 11.78 6.41
CA VAL A 303 -14.65 11.19 7.29
C VAL A 303 -15.95 10.90 6.53
N LYS A 304 -16.41 11.83 5.68
CA LYS A 304 -17.64 11.63 4.89
C LYS A 304 -17.49 10.48 3.90
N GLN A 305 -16.35 10.39 3.22
CA GLN A 305 -16.08 9.31 2.28
C GLN A 305 -15.97 7.96 3.00
N ASP A 306 -15.26 7.89 4.13
CA ASP A 306 -15.10 6.68 4.93
C ASP A 306 -16.48 6.09 5.31
N MET A 307 -17.38 6.96 5.80
CA MET A 307 -18.75 6.58 6.14
C MET A 307 -19.58 6.13 4.95
N ARG A 308 -19.40 6.76 3.79
CA ARG A 308 -20.19 6.42 2.60
C ARG A 308 -19.75 5.10 1.98
N SER A 309 -18.46 4.77 2.05
CA SER A 309 -17.85 3.59 1.43
C SER A 309 -18.02 2.30 2.23
N LEU A 310 -18.18 2.36 3.56
CA LEU A 310 -18.28 1.18 4.42
C LEU A 310 -19.70 0.91 4.90
N SER A 311 -20.04 -0.38 5.07
CA SER A 311 -21.36 -0.82 5.56
C SER A 311 -21.40 -1.10 7.06
N TRP A 312 -20.24 -1.34 7.67
CA TRP A 312 -20.12 -1.73 9.07
C TRP A 312 -19.11 -0.89 9.82
N PHE A 313 -19.44 -0.50 11.05
CA PHE A 313 -18.55 0.22 11.94
C PHE A 313 -18.58 -0.35 13.36
N LEU A 314 -17.42 -0.36 14.03
CA LEU A 314 -17.29 -0.61 15.46
C LEU A 314 -16.93 0.68 16.20
N THR A 315 -17.70 0.97 17.24
CA THR A 315 -17.35 1.96 18.26
C THR A 315 -17.17 1.28 19.61
N LYS A 316 -16.45 1.94 20.53
CA LYS A 316 -16.20 1.45 21.89
C LYS A 316 -16.46 2.56 22.88
N THR A 317 -16.97 2.25 24.07
CA THR A 317 -17.04 3.22 25.17
C THR A 317 -15.76 3.21 26.02
N GLY A 318 -15.54 4.24 26.83
CA GLY A 318 -14.33 4.34 27.65
C GLY A 318 -13.06 4.58 26.81
N ALA A 319 -11.96 3.93 27.17
CA ALA A 319 -10.66 4.16 26.53
C ALA A 319 -10.66 3.72 25.05
N GLN A 320 -10.27 4.66 24.16
CA GLN A 320 -10.22 4.45 22.71
C GLN A 320 -8.85 3.96 22.21
N GLY A 321 -7.79 4.12 23.01
CA GLY A 321 -6.42 3.79 22.63
C GLY A 321 -5.77 4.87 21.75
N SER A 322 -4.86 4.48 20.86
CA SER A 322 -4.09 5.42 20.03
C SER A 322 -4.85 5.77 18.75
N ILE A 323 -5.61 6.86 18.80
CA ILE A 323 -6.48 7.34 17.73
C ILE A 323 -6.17 8.81 17.36
N PRO A 324 -6.37 9.22 16.10
CA PRO A 324 -6.25 10.62 15.70
C PRO A 324 -7.46 11.46 16.14
N GLU A 325 -7.31 12.78 16.18
CA GLU A 325 -8.37 13.72 16.58
C GLU A 325 -9.64 13.62 15.71
N SER A 326 -9.46 13.32 14.42
CA SER A 326 -10.53 13.10 13.44
C SER A 326 -11.45 11.92 13.77
N GLN A 327 -11.01 10.98 14.62
CA GLN A 327 -11.78 9.80 14.99
C GLN A 327 -13.10 10.17 15.69
N ALA A 328 -13.10 11.22 16.52
CA ALA A 328 -14.30 11.65 17.23
C ALA A 328 -15.42 12.07 16.26
N ALA A 329 -15.06 12.72 15.15
CA ALA A 329 -16.01 13.18 14.15
C ALA A 329 -16.71 12.00 13.44
N ILE A 330 -15.97 10.94 13.10
CA ILE A 330 -16.57 9.76 12.48
C ILE A 330 -17.39 8.94 13.49
N VAL A 331 -16.97 8.82 14.75
CA VAL A 331 -17.78 8.19 15.80
C VAL A 331 -19.11 8.93 15.95
N GLN A 332 -19.07 10.26 16.06
CA GLN A 332 -20.28 11.06 16.17
C GLN A 332 -21.20 10.85 14.97
N ALA A 333 -20.65 10.88 13.77
CA ALA A 333 -21.44 10.76 12.56
C ALA A 333 -22.03 9.34 12.36
N VAL A 334 -21.35 8.28 12.84
CA VAL A 334 -21.88 6.91 12.86
C VAL A 334 -22.93 6.71 13.96
N GLU A 335 -22.68 7.20 15.18
CA GLU A 335 -23.57 6.95 16.32
C GLU A 335 -24.83 7.84 16.32
N GLN A 336 -24.73 9.06 15.80
CA GLN A 336 -25.82 10.06 15.83
C GLN A 336 -26.43 10.32 14.44
N GLY A 337 -25.77 9.89 13.37
CA GLY A 337 -26.26 10.06 12.01
C GLY A 337 -27.44 9.14 11.70
N SER A 338 -28.17 9.46 10.62
CA SER A 338 -29.32 8.66 10.17
C SER A 338 -28.96 7.51 9.21
N GLU A 339 -27.70 7.43 8.76
CA GLU A 339 -27.28 6.40 7.78
C GLU A 339 -27.04 5.02 8.41
N PHE A 340 -26.70 4.99 9.69
CA PHE A 340 -26.34 3.78 10.44
C PHE A 340 -27.32 3.53 11.57
N GLU A 341 -27.52 2.26 11.89
CA GLU A 341 -28.27 1.82 13.06
C GLU A 341 -27.40 0.96 13.96
N LEU A 342 -27.64 1.03 15.27
CA LEU A 342 -26.99 0.15 16.24
C LEU A 342 -27.50 -1.27 16.04
N HIS A 343 -26.66 -2.15 15.49
CA HIS A 343 -26.99 -3.54 15.19
C HIS A 343 -26.87 -4.43 16.44
N GLN A 344 -25.76 -4.31 17.17
CA GLN A 344 -25.52 -5.13 18.37
C GLN A 344 -24.52 -4.48 19.33
N THR A 345 -24.62 -4.80 20.61
CA THR A 345 -23.67 -4.38 21.67
C THR A 345 -23.16 -5.58 22.45
N TRP A 346 -21.89 -5.54 22.87
CA TRP A 346 -21.28 -6.51 23.78
C TRP A 346 -20.58 -5.78 24.93
N ASP A 347 -20.78 -6.28 26.15
CA ASP A 347 -19.98 -5.85 27.30
C ASP A 347 -18.55 -6.43 27.18
N LEU A 348 -17.57 -5.61 27.54
CA LEU A 348 -16.16 -5.92 27.42
C LEU A 348 -15.53 -6.25 28.79
N PRO A 349 -14.42 -7.01 28.82
CA PRO A 349 -13.72 -7.34 30.06
C PRO A 349 -13.24 -6.12 30.88
N ASP A 350 -13.06 -4.97 30.24
CA ASP A 350 -12.67 -3.70 30.87
C ASP A 350 -13.88 -2.86 31.36
N ALA A 351 -15.06 -3.49 31.47
CA ALA A 351 -16.34 -2.87 31.83
C ALA A 351 -16.83 -1.78 30.85
N SER A 352 -16.17 -1.62 29.70
CA SER A 352 -16.69 -0.82 28.60
C SER A 352 -17.60 -1.64 27.70
N GLN A 353 -18.13 -1.02 26.65
CA GLN A 353 -19.02 -1.65 25.69
C GLN A 353 -18.47 -1.50 24.28
N LEU A 354 -18.61 -2.56 23.48
CA LEU A 354 -18.34 -2.56 22.05
C LEU A 354 -19.68 -2.53 21.31
N LYS A 355 -19.83 -1.60 20.38
CA LYS A 355 -21.05 -1.42 19.60
C LYS A 355 -20.76 -1.63 18.12
N LEU A 356 -21.56 -2.47 17.47
CA LEU A 356 -21.54 -2.70 16.03
C LEU A 356 -22.70 -1.95 15.39
N TYR A 357 -22.37 -1.13 14.40
CA TYR A 357 -23.31 -0.37 13.60
C TYR A 357 -23.36 -0.93 12.18
N HIS A 358 -24.56 -0.97 11.61
CA HIS A 358 -24.80 -1.40 10.24
C HIS A 358 -25.51 -0.30 9.45
N LYS A 359 -25.17 -0.15 8.18
CA LYS A 359 -25.81 0.82 7.30
C LYS A 359 -27.25 0.39 7.01
N GLN A 360 -28.22 1.30 7.19
CA GLN A 360 -29.64 0.99 6.98
C GLN A 360 -29.95 0.57 5.53
N GLN A 361 -29.28 1.22 4.57
CA GLN A 361 -29.33 0.86 3.15
C GLN A 361 -27.94 0.47 2.67
N PRO A 362 -27.59 -0.83 2.70
CA PRO A 362 -26.29 -1.27 2.25
C PRO A 362 -26.16 -1.10 0.72
N PRO A 363 -24.94 -0.80 0.22
CA PRO A 363 -24.66 -0.62 -1.20
C PRO A 363 -24.94 -1.90 -2.00
N ILE A 364 -24.75 -3.07 -1.40
CA ILE A 364 -25.01 -4.36 -2.04
C ILE A 364 -25.94 -5.18 -1.17
N ALA A 365 -26.94 -5.81 -1.79
CA ALA A 365 -27.79 -6.82 -1.15
C ALA A 365 -27.89 -8.06 -2.05
N VAL A 366 -27.71 -9.24 -1.46
CA VAL A 366 -27.76 -10.53 -2.17
C VAL A 366 -28.87 -11.37 -1.57
N LYS A 367 -29.76 -11.89 -2.43
CA LYS A 367 -30.89 -12.74 -2.02
C LYS A 367 -30.88 -14.05 -2.81
N PRO A 368 -30.87 -15.22 -2.16
CA PRO A 368 -31.09 -16.49 -2.84
C PRO A 368 -32.53 -16.55 -3.36
N LEU A 369 -32.70 -16.97 -4.61
CA LEU A 369 -34.00 -17.20 -5.22
C LEU A 369 -34.34 -18.69 -5.11
N SER A 370 -35.40 -19.02 -4.37
CA SER A 370 -35.86 -20.41 -4.26
C SER A 370 -36.36 -20.92 -5.61
N ILE A 371 -35.72 -21.96 -6.13
CA ILE A 371 -36.29 -22.73 -7.25
C ILE A 371 -37.39 -23.62 -6.65
N LYS A 372 -38.64 -23.39 -7.05
CA LYS A 372 -39.70 -24.38 -6.79
C LYS A 372 -39.26 -25.69 -7.44
N PRO A 373 -39.26 -26.83 -6.72
CA PRO A 373 -39.01 -28.12 -7.35
C PRO A 373 -40.01 -28.29 -8.49
N VAL A 374 -39.51 -28.53 -9.71
CA VAL A 374 -40.36 -29.01 -10.80
C VAL A 374 -40.95 -30.35 -10.34
N GLY A 375 -42.26 -30.48 -10.45
CA GLY A 375 -43.07 -31.48 -9.76
C GLY A 375 -42.69 -32.95 -9.96
N ASP A 376 -43.10 -33.73 -8.96
CA ASP A 376 -43.26 -35.19 -8.90
C ASP A 376 -42.15 -36.07 -9.49
N GLN A 377 -41.21 -36.47 -8.63
CA GLN A 377 -40.39 -37.68 -8.82
C GLN A 377 -40.96 -38.88 -8.05
N SER A 378 -42.29 -39.02 -7.98
CA SER A 378 -42.95 -40.19 -7.41
C SER A 378 -43.01 -41.36 -8.41
N SER A 379 -41.90 -41.72 -9.05
CA SER A 379 -41.85 -42.95 -9.88
C SER A 379 -40.44 -43.47 -10.16
N ILE A 380 -39.53 -43.48 -9.18
CA ILE A 380 -38.28 -44.24 -9.31
C ILE A 380 -38.10 -45.13 -8.09
N LYS A 381 -38.25 -46.45 -8.31
CA LYS A 381 -37.95 -47.50 -7.33
C LYS A 381 -36.44 -47.56 -7.06
N PRO A 382 -36.01 -47.83 -5.83
CA PRO A 382 -34.59 -47.95 -5.52
C PRO A 382 -34.07 -49.31 -5.97
N THR A 383 -33.11 -49.33 -6.90
CA THR A 383 -32.25 -50.49 -7.13
C THR A 383 -30.80 -50.10 -6.87
N ASN A 384 -30.15 -50.94 -6.06
CA ASN A 384 -28.81 -50.87 -5.49
C ASN A 384 -27.71 -50.30 -6.41
N PHE A 385 -26.87 -49.41 -5.86
CA PHE A 385 -25.66 -48.92 -6.52
C PHE A 385 -24.46 -48.99 -5.57
N TYR A 386 -23.54 -49.92 -5.87
CA TYR A 386 -22.10 -49.72 -5.68
C TYR A 386 -21.46 -49.87 -7.07
N SER A 387 -21.22 -48.75 -7.74
CA SER A 387 -20.25 -48.69 -8.83
C SER A 387 -19.77 -47.25 -9.00
N ASN A 388 -18.46 -47.08 -8.88
CA ASN A 388 -17.75 -45.87 -9.30
C ASN A 388 -17.89 -45.76 -10.82
N THR A 389 -18.73 -44.85 -11.27
CA THR A 389 -18.69 -44.37 -12.65
C THR A 389 -18.94 -42.88 -12.59
N SER A 390 -17.93 -42.13 -13.00
CA SER A 390 -17.97 -40.70 -13.24
C SER A 390 -19.11 -40.39 -14.23
N LEU A 391 -20.28 -40.08 -13.69
CA LEU A 391 -21.35 -39.45 -14.43
C LEU A 391 -20.93 -38.01 -14.69
N SER A 392 -20.36 -37.80 -15.89
CA SER A 392 -20.47 -36.53 -16.61
C SER A 392 -21.95 -36.17 -16.66
N THR A 393 -22.39 -35.41 -15.67
CA THR A 393 -23.63 -34.66 -15.74
C THR A 393 -23.30 -33.45 -16.57
N THR A 394 -23.73 -33.49 -17.82
CA THR A 394 -23.81 -32.35 -18.73
C THR A 394 -24.51 -31.21 -17.98
N LEU A 395 -23.74 -30.22 -17.55
CA LEU A 395 -24.17 -29.01 -16.84
C LEU A 395 -24.94 -28.09 -17.81
N THR A 396 -26.13 -28.50 -18.23
CA THR A 396 -27.07 -27.62 -18.93
C THR A 396 -28.02 -26.99 -17.92
N SER A 397 -27.54 -25.93 -17.25
CA SER A 397 -28.38 -24.79 -16.88
C SER A 397 -27.53 -23.51 -16.79
N SER A 398 -26.92 -23.11 -17.90
CA SER A 398 -26.33 -21.76 -18.03
C SER A 398 -27.45 -20.71 -18.12
N SER A 399 -28.06 -20.39 -16.98
CA SER A 399 -28.85 -19.17 -16.88
C SER A 399 -27.88 -17.99 -17.04
N ARG A 400 -27.82 -17.42 -18.24
CA ARG A 400 -27.11 -16.15 -18.49
C ARG A 400 -27.60 -15.09 -17.50
N VAL A 401 -26.69 -14.20 -17.11
CA VAL A 401 -27.01 -13.08 -16.23
C VAL A 401 -28.06 -12.19 -16.91
N LYS A 402 -29.04 -11.74 -16.14
CA LYS A 402 -30.08 -10.81 -16.56
C LYS A 402 -30.00 -9.53 -15.75
N LEU A 403 -30.28 -8.40 -16.42
CA LEU A 403 -30.54 -7.13 -15.78
C LEU A 403 -32.06 -6.97 -15.68
N ASP A 404 -32.61 -7.22 -14.50
CA ASP A 404 -34.06 -7.21 -14.32
C ASP A 404 -34.61 -5.80 -14.18
N GLN A 405 -33.87 -4.91 -13.51
CA GLN A 405 -34.30 -3.55 -13.22
C GLN A 405 -33.11 -2.58 -13.17
N VAL A 406 -33.34 -1.37 -13.70
CA VAL A 406 -32.46 -0.22 -13.54
C VAL A 406 -33.30 0.93 -12.99
N THR A 407 -32.89 1.50 -11.87
CA THR A 407 -33.55 2.68 -11.27
C THR A 407 -32.59 3.84 -11.28
N VAL A 408 -32.98 4.94 -11.91
CA VAL A 408 -32.25 6.21 -12.01
C VAL A 408 -33.23 7.36 -11.84
N PRO A 409 -32.78 8.57 -11.48
CA PRO A 409 -33.64 9.74 -11.55
C PRO A 409 -34.03 10.05 -13.00
N GLU A 410 -35.13 10.78 -13.18
CA GLU A 410 -35.59 11.20 -14.51
C GLU A 410 -34.63 12.22 -15.13
N THR A 411 -34.13 13.15 -14.32
CA THR A 411 -33.23 14.23 -14.73
C THR A 411 -32.05 14.36 -13.78
N SER A 412 -30.90 14.77 -14.31
CA SER A 412 -29.74 15.17 -13.51
C SER A 412 -28.90 16.22 -14.23
N PRO A 413 -28.23 17.13 -13.53
CA PRO A 413 -27.18 17.94 -14.15
C PRO A 413 -25.95 17.09 -14.47
N ALA A 414 -25.12 17.60 -15.39
CA ALA A 414 -23.82 17.02 -15.74
C ALA A 414 -22.75 17.32 -14.67
N GLY A 415 -21.71 16.49 -14.61
CA GLY A 415 -20.53 16.73 -13.76
C GLY A 415 -20.74 16.49 -12.26
N VAL A 416 -21.84 15.83 -11.88
CA VAL A 416 -22.13 15.44 -10.50
C VAL A 416 -22.43 13.95 -10.41
N PRO A 417 -22.19 13.30 -9.25
CA PRO A 417 -22.62 11.92 -9.02
C PRO A 417 -24.15 11.76 -9.17
N VAL A 418 -24.57 10.70 -9.86
CA VAL A 418 -25.99 10.37 -10.09
C VAL A 418 -26.29 9.02 -9.48
N PRO A 419 -27.30 8.89 -8.59
CA PRO A 419 -27.64 7.60 -7.99
C PRO A 419 -28.23 6.66 -9.04
N VAL A 420 -27.81 5.40 -9.00
CA VAL A 420 -28.33 4.33 -9.85
C VAL A 420 -28.46 3.04 -9.03
N THR A 421 -29.54 2.29 -9.27
CA THR A 421 -29.70 0.94 -8.71
C THR A 421 -29.84 -0.08 -9.82
N TYR A 422 -28.98 -1.10 -9.81
CA TYR A 422 -29.07 -2.27 -10.69
C TYR A 422 -29.59 -3.48 -9.93
N GLN A 423 -30.42 -4.27 -10.58
CA GLN A 423 -30.87 -5.56 -10.08
C GLN A 423 -30.50 -6.66 -11.07
N TRP A 424 -29.55 -7.49 -10.69
CA TRP A 424 -29.05 -8.61 -11.49
C TRP A 424 -29.63 -9.93 -10.99
N THR A 425 -29.89 -10.86 -11.91
CA THR A 425 -30.16 -12.26 -11.56
C THR A 425 -29.32 -13.23 -12.38
N GLY A 426 -28.92 -14.33 -11.75
CA GLY A 426 -28.12 -15.37 -12.40
C GLY A 426 -27.69 -16.46 -11.44
N SER A 427 -26.92 -17.41 -11.95
CA SER A 427 -26.27 -18.42 -11.11
C SER A 427 -25.12 -17.80 -10.32
N TRP A 428 -24.79 -18.39 -9.17
CA TRP A 428 -23.69 -17.91 -8.31
C TRP A 428 -22.39 -17.72 -9.09
N GLN A 429 -22.00 -18.72 -9.91
CA GLN A 429 -20.75 -18.69 -10.66
C GLN A 429 -20.72 -17.54 -11.67
N GLN A 430 -21.81 -17.33 -12.42
CA GLN A 430 -21.88 -16.26 -13.43
C GLN A 430 -21.92 -14.87 -12.80
N LEU A 431 -22.61 -14.71 -11.66
CA LEU A 431 -22.62 -13.44 -10.93
C LEU A 431 -21.22 -13.14 -10.38
N GLN A 432 -20.57 -14.12 -9.74
CA GLN A 432 -19.25 -13.94 -9.13
C GLN A 432 -18.15 -13.68 -10.16
N SER A 433 -18.17 -14.34 -11.32
CA SER A 433 -17.17 -14.13 -12.38
C SER A 433 -17.51 -12.98 -13.32
N GLY A 434 -18.67 -12.35 -13.17
CA GLY A 434 -19.19 -11.37 -14.11
C GLY A 434 -18.60 -9.97 -13.91
N ILE A 435 -18.15 -9.37 -15.00
CA ILE A 435 -17.92 -7.94 -15.16
C ILE A 435 -18.98 -7.43 -16.14
N VAL A 436 -19.66 -6.34 -15.78
CA VAL A 436 -20.61 -5.67 -16.65
C VAL A 436 -19.93 -4.48 -17.32
N ILE A 437 -19.97 -4.46 -18.65
CA ILE A 437 -19.47 -3.38 -19.48
C ILE A 437 -20.67 -2.49 -19.82
N LEU A 438 -20.77 -1.35 -19.14
CA LEU A 438 -21.93 -0.48 -19.14
C LEU A 438 -21.62 0.86 -19.81
N THR A 439 -22.45 1.25 -20.77
CA THR A 439 -22.34 2.54 -21.46
C THR A 439 -23.70 3.22 -21.54
N TRP A 440 -23.78 4.44 -21.01
CA TRP A 440 -24.93 5.32 -21.14
C TRP A 440 -24.76 6.20 -22.37
N GLN A 441 -25.41 5.84 -23.47
CA GLN A 441 -25.26 6.49 -24.77
C GLN A 441 -26.46 7.38 -25.10
N PRO A 442 -26.29 8.41 -25.94
CA PRO A 442 -27.42 9.25 -26.36
C PRO A 442 -28.50 8.38 -27.02
N VAL A 443 -29.76 8.70 -26.75
CA VAL A 443 -30.89 8.11 -27.46
C VAL A 443 -30.84 8.61 -28.90
N GLU A 444 -30.53 7.73 -29.85
CA GLU A 444 -30.62 8.05 -31.26
C GLU A 444 -32.06 8.44 -31.58
N LEU A 445 -32.28 9.72 -31.89
CA LEU A 445 -33.50 10.14 -32.56
C LEU A 445 -33.49 9.50 -33.94
N LYS A 446 -34.21 8.40 -34.12
CA LYS A 446 -34.67 8.01 -35.45
C LYS A 446 -35.47 9.19 -35.98
N VAL A 447 -34.92 9.94 -36.93
CA VAL A 447 -35.67 10.90 -37.73
C VAL A 447 -36.53 10.09 -38.70
N ASP A 448 -37.45 9.28 -38.18
CA ASP A 448 -38.52 8.69 -38.96
C ASP A 448 -39.59 9.78 -39.12
N GLN A 449 -39.57 10.42 -40.30
CA GLN A 449 -40.66 11.24 -40.84
C GLN A 449 -40.97 12.56 -40.12
N LEU A 450 -40.02 13.49 -40.05
CA LEU A 450 -40.41 14.89 -40.24
C LEU A 450 -40.87 15.04 -41.70
N LYS A 451 -42.18 14.96 -41.93
CA LYS A 451 -42.79 15.47 -43.17
C LYS A 451 -42.40 16.94 -43.27
N VAL A 452 -41.41 17.25 -44.11
CA VAL A 452 -41.13 18.62 -44.53
C VAL A 452 -42.36 19.10 -45.28
N GLY A 453 -43.27 19.76 -44.56
CA GLY A 453 -44.28 20.61 -45.17
C GLY A 453 -43.56 21.66 -46.01
N GLN A 454 -43.99 21.78 -47.26
CA GLN A 454 -43.45 22.71 -48.26
C GLN A 454 -43.19 24.10 -47.68
N LEU A 455 -41.90 24.42 -47.46
CA LEU A 455 -41.47 25.79 -47.21
C LEU A 455 -41.41 26.51 -48.55
N LYS A 456 -42.38 27.41 -48.78
CA LYS A 456 -42.41 28.33 -49.91
C LYS A 456 -41.14 29.18 -49.90
N VAL A 457 -40.36 29.07 -50.98
CA VAL A 457 -39.22 29.93 -51.29
C VAL A 457 -39.73 31.35 -51.54
N GLY A 458 -39.47 32.25 -50.59
CA GLY A 458 -39.61 33.69 -50.76
C GLY A 458 -38.29 34.29 -51.24
N GLN A 459 -38.37 35.08 -52.31
CA GLN A 459 -37.26 35.75 -53.00
C GLN A 459 -36.35 36.54 -52.03
N LEU A 460 -35.05 36.26 -52.05
CA LEU A 460 -34.03 37.08 -51.41
C LEU A 460 -33.18 37.78 -52.48
N LYS A 461 -33.22 39.12 -52.44
CA LYS A 461 -32.52 40.03 -53.34
C LYS A 461 -31.00 39.95 -53.15
N VAL A 462 -30.30 39.89 -54.29
CA VAL A 462 -28.83 39.92 -54.42
C VAL A 462 -28.30 41.30 -54.01
N GLY A 463 -27.36 41.31 -53.06
CA GLY A 463 -26.61 42.49 -52.62
C GLY A 463 -25.10 42.29 -52.84
N GLN A 464 -24.57 43.11 -53.75
CA GLN A 464 -23.19 43.34 -54.19
C GLN A 464 -22.01 42.82 -53.32
N LEU A 465 -21.17 42.00 -53.96
CA LEU A 465 -19.78 41.72 -53.59
C LEU A 465 -18.90 42.97 -53.75
N LYS A 466 -18.06 43.26 -52.75
CA LYS A 466 -16.86 44.10 -52.89
C LYS A 466 -15.61 43.26 -52.60
N VAL A 467 -14.75 43.18 -53.61
CA VAL A 467 -13.43 42.55 -53.61
C VAL A 467 -12.41 43.52 -53.00
N GLY A 468 -11.57 43.05 -52.07
CA GLY A 468 -10.52 43.82 -51.40
C GLY A 468 -9.20 43.06 -51.30
N GLN A 469 -8.36 43.29 -52.31
CA GLN A 469 -6.91 43.13 -52.50
C GLN A 469 -5.99 42.46 -51.43
N LEU A 470 -5.20 41.51 -51.94
CA LEU A 470 -3.88 41.06 -51.45
C LEU A 470 -2.85 42.20 -51.31
N LYS A 471 -1.97 42.11 -50.30
CA LYS A 471 -0.61 42.64 -50.35
C LYS A 471 0.38 41.68 -49.66
N VAL A 472 1.40 41.30 -50.40
CA VAL A 472 2.63 40.61 -49.96
C VAL A 472 3.70 41.67 -49.68
N GLY A 473 4.55 41.49 -48.65
CA GLY A 473 5.87 42.13 -48.63
C GLY A 473 6.57 42.32 -47.28
N GLN A 474 7.64 41.53 -47.10
CA GLN A 474 8.99 41.89 -46.62
C GLN A 474 9.42 41.77 -45.14
N LEU A 475 10.48 40.97 -44.99
CA LEU A 475 11.49 40.90 -43.93
C LEU A 475 12.22 42.24 -43.65
N LYS A 476 12.67 42.44 -42.40
CA LYS A 476 14.10 42.66 -42.08
C LYS A 476 14.43 42.60 -40.58
N VAL A 477 15.65 42.10 -40.33
CA VAL A 477 16.41 41.89 -39.09
C VAL A 477 17.06 43.20 -38.60
N GLY A 478 17.32 43.35 -37.29
CA GLY A 478 18.33 44.31 -36.80
C GLY A 478 18.31 44.69 -35.30
N GLN A 479 19.01 43.90 -34.49
CA GLN A 479 19.92 44.23 -33.36
C GLN A 479 19.92 45.60 -32.62
N LEU A 480 20.10 45.48 -31.28
CA LEU A 480 21.20 46.04 -30.43
C LEU A 480 21.00 47.29 -29.51
N PHE A 481 21.60 47.13 -28.31
CA PHE A 481 22.04 48.08 -27.26
C PHE A 481 20.98 48.77 -26.37
N ALA A 482 21.20 49.13 -25.09
CA ALA A 482 22.07 48.69 -23.99
C ALA A 482 21.79 49.57 -22.75
N LYS A 483 22.03 48.99 -21.56
CA LYS A 483 22.62 49.58 -20.33
C LYS A 483 21.91 50.73 -19.57
N ARG A 484 21.62 50.42 -18.29
CA ARG A 484 22.09 51.01 -17.00
C ARG A 484 20.95 50.85 -15.98
N GLY A 485 21.08 50.24 -14.80
CA GLY A 485 22.23 50.07 -13.91
C GLY A 485 22.09 51.04 -12.74
N LEU A 486 21.68 50.57 -11.56
CA LEU A 486 22.06 51.19 -10.29
C LEU A 486 21.90 50.21 -9.11
N LEU A 487 23.03 50.04 -8.43
CA LEU A 487 23.26 49.33 -7.18
C LEU A 487 22.78 50.17 -5.99
N ALA A 488 22.30 49.50 -4.94
CA ALA A 488 22.58 49.89 -3.57
C ALA A 488 22.67 48.63 -2.69
N LYS A 489 23.79 48.55 -1.96
CA LYS A 489 24.22 47.54 -1.00
C LYS A 489 24.09 48.16 0.40
N VAL A 490 24.27 47.33 1.44
CA VAL A 490 24.54 47.65 2.88
C VAL A 490 23.31 47.36 3.77
N GLU A 491 23.34 46.60 4.87
CA GLU A 491 24.34 45.79 5.60
C GLU A 491 23.58 44.82 6.52
N GLY A 492 24.29 43.86 7.14
CA GLY A 492 23.70 42.83 7.97
C GLY A 492 23.47 43.23 9.42
N SER A 493 22.61 42.48 10.11
CA SER A 493 22.69 42.28 11.55
C SER A 493 22.15 40.90 11.90
N THR A 494 23.01 40.11 12.54
CA THR A 494 22.70 38.91 13.30
C THR A 494 21.79 39.23 14.48
N ASP A 495 20.77 38.43 14.73
CA ASP A 495 20.54 37.90 16.08
C ASP A 495 19.54 36.74 16.09
N THR A 496 19.89 35.78 16.94
CA THR A 496 19.22 34.54 17.33
C THR A 496 17.89 34.78 18.03
N ASN A 497 16.85 34.01 17.68
CA ASN A 497 15.92 33.37 18.62
C ASN A 497 14.91 32.49 17.88
N LEU A 498 15.05 31.17 18.05
CA LEU A 498 14.06 30.16 17.68
C LEU A 498 13.19 29.87 18.90
N GLN A 499 11.91 30.23 18.82
CA GLN A 499 10.82 29.57 19.54
C GLN A 499 9.60 29.44 18.61
N PRO A 500 8.81 28.37 18.76
CA PRO A 500 7.82 27.95 17.77
C PRO A 500 6.51 28.75 17.92
N SER A 501 6.02 29.32 16.82
CA SER A 501 4.69 29.93 16.79
C SER A 501 3.63 28.89 16.45
N THR A 502 2.72 28.68 17.41
CA THR A 502 1.43 28.03 17.26
C THR A 502 0.44 28.90 16.48
N ASP A 503 -0.38 28.19 15.69
CA ASP A 503 -1.79 28.42 15.35
C ASP A 503 -2.32 29.60 14.50
N THR A 504 -3.14 29.16 13.54
CA THR A 504 -4.41 29.74 13.07
C THR A 504 -4.40 31.04 12.25
N ASN A 505 -4.69 30.88 10.96
CA ASN A 505 -5.85 31.52 10.31
C ASN A 505 -5.97 31.08 8.84
N LEU A 506 -6.77 30.04 8.58
CA LEU A 506 -7.42 29.85 7.29
C LEU A 506 -8.89 29.52 7.55
N GLN A 507 -9.75 30.43 7.10
CA GLN A 507 -11.20 30.28 7.04
C GLN A 507 -11.60 29.04 6.22
N PRO A 508 -12.79 28.46 6.47
CA PRO A 508 -13.22 27.19 5.87
C PRO A 508 -13.28 27.28 4.35
N SER A 509 -12.55 26.40 3.65
CA SER A 509 -12.65 26.23 2.21
C SER A 509 -13.98 25.56 1.85
N THR A 510 -14.84 26.28 1.14
CA THR A 510 -16.06 25.76 0.51
C THR A 510 -15.74 24.74 -0.60
N ASP A 511 -16.58 23.71 -0.70
CA ASP A 511 -16.58 22.56 -1.63
C ASP A 511 -16.53 22.92 -3.13
N THR A 512 -15.44 23.51 -3.61
CA THR A 512 -15.26 23.85 -5.03
C THR A 512 -13.77 23.83 -5.42
N ASN A 513 -13.16 22.64 -5.47
CA ASN A 513 -11.87 22.45 -6.12
C ASN A 513 -11.91 21.22 -7.04
N LEU A 514 -12.78 21.28 -8.05
CA LEU A 514 -12.75 20.44 -9.24
C LEU A 514 -13.08 21.24 -10.52
N GLN A 515 -12.82 22.56 -10.56
CA GLN A 515 -13.01 23.37 -11.76
C GLN A 515 -11.71 24.05 -12.22
N PRO A 516 -11.28 23.87 -13.48
CA PRO A 516 -10.22 24.69 -14.05
C PRO A 516 -10.72 26.12 -14.31
N THR A 517 -9.85 27.10 -14.05
CA THR A 517 -10.16 28.52 -14.21
C THR A 517 -10.36 28.88 -15.70
N LEU A 518 -11.12 29.95 -15.97
CA LEU A 518 -11.43 30.42 -17.34
C LEU A 518 -10.20 30.62 -18.25
N ARG A 519 -9.02 30.91 -17.67
CA ARG A 519 -7.75 31.01 -18.41
C ARG A 519 -7.17 29.66 -18.83
N GLU A 520 -7.44 28.59 -18.09
CA GLU A 520 -7.08 27.22 -18.49
C GLU A 520 -8.02 26.67 -19.59
N ARG A 521 -9.26 27.16 -19.65
CA ARG A 521 -10.21 26.82 -20.73
C ARG A 521 -9.76 27.37 -22.09
N GLN A 522 -9.18 28.56 -22.14
CA GLN A 522 -8.74 29.18 -23.39
C GLN A 522 -7.44 28.57 -23.95
N ARG A 523 -6.59 27.96 -23.11
CA ARG A 523 -5.45 27.18 -23.62
C ARG A 523 -5.84 25.79 -24.14
N ARG A 524 -6.94 25.20 -23.65
CA ARG A 524 -7.45 23.91 -24.15
C ARG A 524 -7.98 23.95 -25.58
N THR A 525 -8.33 25.12 -26.12
CA THR A 525 -8.95 25.21 -27.44
C THR A 525 -7.98 25.40 -28.61
N THR A 526 -6.68 25.62 -28.36
CA THR A 526 -5.73 25.96 -29.43
C THR A 526 -4.60 24.96 -29.68
N ASP A 527 -4.38 23.97 -28.82
CA ASP A 527 -3.37 22.93 -29.06
C ASP A 527 -3.81 21.59 -28.44
N THR A 528 -4.72 20.88 -29.11
CA THR A 528 -4.86 19.40 -29.05
C THR A 528 -5.98 18.98 -29.99
N ASN A 529 -5.69 18.04 -30.89
CA ASN A 529 -6.69 17.31 -31.68
C ASN A 529 -7.49 16.34 -30.79
N LEU A 530 -8.12 16.83 -29.72
CA LEU A 530 -9.11 16.06 -28.96
C LEU A 530 -10.46 16.29 -29.64
N GLN A 531 -10.94 15.26 -30.34
CA GLN A 531 -12.30 15.23 -30.84
C GLN A 531 -13.27 15.50 -29.67
N PRO A 532 -14.30 16.35 -29.84
CA PRO A 532 -15.34 16.47 -28.82
C PRO A 532 -15.93 15.08 -28.53
N LEU A 533 -15.99 14.71 -27.24
CA LEU A 533 -16.60 13.47 -26.75
C LEU A 533 -18.08 13.44 -27.18
N THR A 534 -18.32 12.88 -28.35
CA THR A 534 -19.64 12.59 -28.93
C THR A 534 -20.27 11.33 -28.34
N HIS A 535 -19.69 10.81 -27.26
CA HIS A 535 -19.94 9.49 -26.72
C HIS A 535 -20.49 9.58 -25.29
N GLY A 536 -21.24 8.55 -24.91
CA GLY A 536 -21.80 8.38 -23.59
C GLY A 536 -20.80 8.35 -22.43
N TRP A 537 -21.27 8.02 -21.23
CA TRP A 537 -20.37 7.74 -20.09
C TRP A 537 -20.35 6.27 -19.70
N LEU A 538 -19.30 5.87 -18.99
CA LEU A 538 -19.05 4.49 -18.59
C LEU A 538 -19.47 4.25 -17.14
N HIS A 539 -19.87 3.01 -16.84
CA HIS A 539 -20.12 2.57 -15.47
C HIS A 539 -19.77 1.10 -15.28
N ASP A 540 -18.60 0.68 -15.79
CA ASP A 540 -18.14 -0.71 -15.71
C ASP A 540 -17.82 -1.11 -14.28
N HIS A 541 -18.16 -2.34 -13.90
CA HIS A 541 -17.83 -2.94 -12.61
C HIS A 541 -18.10 -4.45 -12.61
N GLY A 542 -17.55 -5.16 -11.63
CA GLY A 542 -17.92 -6.53 -11.30
C GLY A 542 -19.28 -6.58 -10.63
N ILE A 543 -20.08 -7.62 -10.88
CA ILE A 543 -21.37 -7.77 -10.21
C ILE A 543 -21.15 -7.97 -8.70
N GLY A 544 -21.93 -7.27 -7.88
CA GLY A 544 -21.71 -7.09 -6.45
C GLY A 544 -20.42 -6.33 -6.13
N MET A 545 -19.93 -5.50 -7.05
CA MET A 545 -18.66 -4.75 -6.96
C MET A 545 -17.42 -5.64 -6.69
N GLY A 546 -17.48 -6.94 -6.95
CA GLY A 546 -16.41 -7.89 -6.60
C GLY A 546 -16.49 -8.46 -5.18
N GLU A 547 -17.51 -8.09 -4.40
CA GLU A 547 -17.66 -8.51 -3.00
C GLU A 547 -18.45 -9.83 -2.84
N LEU A 548 -18.92 -10.45 -3.92
CA LEU A 548 -19.64 -11.72 -3.85
C LEU A 548 -18.73 -12.85 -3.34
N HIS A 549 -19.01 -13.31 -2.12
CA HIS A 549 -18.19 -14.30 -1.43
C HIS A 549 -19.05 -15.14 -0.48
N SER A 550 -18.83 -16.44 -0.44
CA SER A 550 -19.51 -17.33 0.50
C SER A 550 -18.55 -18.36 1.06
N SER A 551 -18.58 -18.55 2.39
CA SER A 551 -17.84 -19.62 3.05
C SER A 551 -18.39 -21.02 2.74
N GLN A 552 -19.68 -21.11 2.37
CA GLN A 552 -20.32 -22.34 1.90
C GLN A 552 -20.81 -22.13 0.48
N LEU A 553 -20.21 -22.83 -0.48
CA LEU A 553 -20.59 -22.71 -1.88
C LEU A 553 -22.07 -23.09 -2.05
N PRO A 554 -22.89 -22.20 -2.63
CA PRO A 554 -24.26 -22.53 -2.98
C PRO A 554 -24.31 -23.72 -3.95
N SER A 555 -25.44 -24.44 -3.98
CA SER A 555 -25.63 -25.50 -4.97
C SER A 555 -25.54 -24.91 -6.38
N ALA A 556 -24.98 -25.67 -7.33
CA ALA A 556 -24.72 -25.20 -8.70
C ALA A 556 -25.97 -24.67 -9.43
N ASN A 557 -27.16 -25.16 -9.04
CA ASN A 557 -28.42 -24.75 -9.63
C ASN A 557 -29.03 -23.52 -8.94
N SER A 558 -28.49 -23.03 -7.82
CA SER A 558 -29.06 -21.89 -7.10
C SER A 558 -29.00 -20.61 -7.92
N GLN A 559 -30.12 -19.89 -7.96
CA GLN A 559 -30.21 -18.55 -8.54
C GLN A 559 -30.12 -17.50 -7.44
N PHE A 560 -29.52 -16.37 -7.76
CA PHE A 560 -29.39 -15.26 -6.83
C PHE A 560 -29.85 -13.97 -7.50
N GLN A 561 -30.39 -13.08 -6.68
CA GLN A 561 -30.61 -11.69 -7.01
C GLN A 561 -29.53 -10.85 -6.31
N VAL A 562 -28.87 -9.98 -7.06
CA VAL A 562 -27.90 -9.01 -6.55
C VAL A 562 -28.46 -7.61 -6.83
N ILE A 563 -28.61 -6.81 -5.79
CA ILE A 563 -29.04 -5.41 -5.87
C ILE A 563 -27.83 -4.55 -5.54
N GLU A 564 -27.49 -3.64 -6.43
CA GLU A 564 -26.39 -2.69 -6.27
C GLU A 564 -26.95 -1.28 -6.24
N ARG A 565 -26.63 -0.51 -5.21
CA ARG A 565 -26.99 0.90 -5.03
C ARG A 565 -25.72 1.73 -5.13
N MET A 566 -25.53 2.37 -6.27
CA MET A 566 -24.26 2.97 -6.67
C MET A 566 -24.46 4.41 -7.13
N ALA A 567 -23.35 5.08 -7.42
CA ALA A 567 -23.37 6.36 -8.10
C ALA A 567 -22.51 6.29 -9.36
N MET A 568 -23.10 6.70 -10.48
CA MET A 568 -22.40 6.90 -11.74
C MET A 568 -22.02 8.37 -11.92
N PHE A 569 -21.13 8.67 -12.87
CA PHE A 569 -20.62 10.03 -13.07
C PHE A 569 -20.70 10.46 -14.55
N PRO A 570 -21.78 11.17 -14.97
CA PRO A 570 -21.83 11.84 -16.26
C PRO A 570 -20.80 12.98 -16.31
N PRO A 571 -19.87 13.00 -17.28
CA PRO A 571 -18.86 14.04 -17.41
C PRO A 571 -19.46 15.44 -17.49
N ALA A 572 -18.75 16.45 -16.98
CA ALA A 572 -19.24 17.84 -16.95
C ALA A 572 -19.45 18.45 -18.34
N ASP A 573 -18.78 17.93 -19.36
CA ASP A 573 -18.85 18.33 -20.76
C ASP A 573 -19.81 17.47 -21.60
N ILE A 574 -20.52 16.51 -20.99
CA ILE A 574 -21.53 15.71 -21.68
C ILE A 574 -22.64 16.63 -22.23
N PRO A 575 -23.08 16.48 -23.49
CA PRO A 575 -24.19 17.25 -24.03
C PRO A 575 -25.49 17.04 -23.23
N ALA A 576 -26.30 18.10 -23.13
CA ALA A 576 -27.67 17.95 -22.62
C ALA A 576 -28.48 17.07 -23.58
N GLY A 577 -29.34 16.21 -23.03
CA GLY A 577 -30.10 15.26 -23.84
C GLY A 577 -30.53 14.02 -23.09
N SER A 578 -31.22 13.11 -23.78
CA SER A 578 -31.67 11.83 -23.22
C SER A 578 -30.66 10.72 -23.52
N TYR A 579 -30.33 9.94 -22.49
CA TYR A 579 -29.38 8.85 -22.56
C TYR A 579 -30.02 7.54 -22.13
N THR A 580 -29.61 6.45 -22.76
CA THR A 580 -30.07 5.09 -22.45
C THR A 580 -28.88 4.15 -22.26
N LEU A 581 -29.11 3.05 -21.55
CA LEU A 581 -28.06 2.12 -21.13
C LEU A 581 -27.89 0.98 -22.15
N LYS A 582 -26.64 0.67 -22.46
CA LYS A 582 -26.22 -0.60 -23.06
C LYS A 582 -25.39 -1.38 -22.04
N ALA A 583 -25.56 -2.70 -22.04
CA ALA A 583 -24.88 -3.61 -21.13
C ALA A 583 -24.34 -4.84 -21.88
N THR A 584 -23.08 -5.20 -21.59
CA THR A 584 -22.44 -6.42 -22.06
C THR A 584 -21.86 -7.16 -20.85
N TYR A 585 -22.06 -8.47 -20.80
CA TYR A 585 -21.40 -9.34 -19.84
C TYR A 585 -19.99 -9.68 -20.33
N LEU A 586 -19.02 -9.67 -19.43
CA LEU A 586 -17.65 -10.16 -19.62
C LEU A 586 -17.31 -11.11 -18.47
N ASN A 587 -16.97 -12.35 -18.80
CA ASN A 587 -16.49 -13.32 -17.82
C ASN A 587 -15.00 -13.08 -17.53
N ARG A 588 -14.66 -12.73 -16.28
CA ARG A 588 -13.26 -12.45 -15.89
C ARG A 588 -12.34 -13.68 -15.95
N GLN A 589 -12.89 -14.90 -15.89
CA GLN A 589 -12.11 -16.14 -15.90
C GLN A 589 -11.92 -16.70 -17.30
N THR A 590 -12.97 -16.64 -18.14
CA THR A 590 -12.98 -17.30 -19.47
C THR A 590 -12.84 -16.33 -20.64
N GLY A 591 -13.04 -15.03 -20.41
CA GLY A 591 -13.13 -14.04 -21.48
C GLY A 591 -14.42 -14.11 -22.31
N GLU A 592 -15.38 -14.98 -21.96
CA GLU A 592 -16.68 -15.06 -22.64
C GLU A 592 -17.42 -13.72 -22.53
N THR A 593 -17.96 -13.25 -23.66
CA THR A 593 -18.78 -12.04 -23.70
C THR A 593 -20.13 -12.29 -24.36
N TYR A 594 -21.17 -11.58 -23.88
CA TYR A 594 -22.47 -11.54 -24.53
C TYR A 594 -23.26 -10.28 -24.16
N PRO A 595 -24.10 -9.75 -25.06
CA PRO A 595 -24.96 -8.61 -24.74
C PRO A 595 -26.01 -9.01 -23.70
N ILE A 596 -26.27 -8.11 -22.74
CA ILE A 596 -27.34 -8.26 -21.75
C ILE A 596 -28.53 -7.43 -22.23
N GLN A 597 -29.74 -8.00 -22.19
CA GLN A 597 -30.96 -7.24 -22.47
C GLN A 597 -31.19 -6.21 -21.36
N VAL A 598 -31.35 -4.95 -21.76
CA VAL A 598 -31.53 -3.82 -20.84
C VAL A 598 -33.01 -3.44 -20.78
N PRO A 599 -33.61 -3.33 -19.57
CA PRO A 599 -34.95 -2.77 -19.41
C PRO A 599 -35.04 -1.35 -19.97
N LYS A 600 -36.21 -0.93 -20.44
CA LYS A 600 -36.39 0.43 -20.97
C LYS A 600 -36.09 1.45 -19.86
N VAL A 601 -34.95 2.13 -19.99
CA VAL A 601 -34.47 3.15 -19.04
C VAL A 601 -33.94 4.36 -19.80
N THR A 602 -34.21 5.54 -19.27
CA THR A 602 -33.73 6.81 -19.83
C THR A 602 -33.40 7.77 -18.70
N LEU A 603 -32.27 8.45 -18.82
CA LEU A 603 -31.87 9.57 -17.96
C LEU A 603 -31.70 10.80 -18.85
N THR A 604 -32.32 11.92 -18.47
CA THR A 604 -32.14 13.20 -19.16
C THR A 604 -31.08 14.03 -18.45
N ILE A 605 -30.01 14.39 -19.16
CA ILE A 605 -29.04 15.39 -18.70
C ILE A 605 -29.62 16.78 -18.97
N ASP A 606 -29.94 17.49 -17.91
CA ASP A 606 -30.48 18.84 -17.93
C ASP A 606 -29.66 19.76 -17.01
N PRO A 607 -28.99 20.80 -17.54
CA PRO A 607 -28.26 21.77 -16.74
C PRO A 607 -29.10 22.49 -15.68
N ALA A 608 -30.43 22.55 -15.85
CA ALA A 608 -31.35 23.17 -14.89
C ALA A 608 -31.82 22.21 -13.78
N ALA A 609 -31.53 20.91 -13.88
CA ALA A 609 -31.94 19.93 -12.89
C ALA A 609 -31.15 20.09 -11.57
N THR A 610 -31.82 19.82 -10.45
CA THR A 610 -31.19 19.82 -9.12
C THR A 610 -30.47 18.49 -8.87
N PRO A 611 -29.21 18.50 -8.40
CA PRO A 611 -28.51 17.27 -8.02
C PRO A 611 -29.27 16.50 -6.94
N ILE A 612 -29.42 15.19 -7.14
CA ILE A 612 -30.03 14.28 -6.17
C ILE A 612 -28.89 13.65 -5.34
N PRO A 613 -29.05 13.51 -4.01
CA PRO A 613 -28.05 12.84 -3.18
C PRO A 613 -27.72 11.44 -3.72
N ALA A 614 -26.44 11.16 -3.89
CA ALA A 614 -25.93 9.89 -4.40
C ALA A 614 -24.98 9.26 -3.36
N PRO A 615 -24.83 7.92 -3.35
CA PRO A 615 -23.77 7.26 -2.60
C PRO A 615 -22.38 7.63 -3.16
N GLU A 616 -21.32 7.13 -2.52
CA GLU A 616 -19.97 7.28 -3.07
C GLU A 616 -19.90 6.63 -4.47
N LEU A 617 -19.12 7.22 -5.37
CA LEU A 617 -18.85 6.67 -6.69
C LEU A 617 -18.22 5.27 -6.57
N ASP A 618 -18.47 4.41 -7.56
CA ASP A 618 -17.77 3.13 -7.61
C ASP A 618 -16.25 3.32 -7.81
N LEU A 619 -15.48 2.35 -7.34
CA LEU A 619 -14.02 2.47 -7.29
C LEU A 619 -13.38 2.54 -8.68
N ILE A 620 -13.99 1.94 -9.71
CA ILE A 620 -13.47 2.00 -11.08
C ILE A 620 -13.70 3.38 -11.68
N THR A 621 -14.88 3.97 -11.46
CA THR A 621 -15.15 5.36 -11.86
C THR A 621 -14.21 6.33 -11.14
N GLN A 622 -14.01 6.17 -9.82
CA GLN A 622 -13.04 6.98 -9.09
C GLN A 622 -11.63 6.84 -9.69
N MET A 623 -11.19 5.61 -9.94
CA MET A 623 -9.87 5.34 -10.52
C MET A 623 -9.69 5.93 -11.93
N ARG A 624 -10.71 5.84 -12.80
CA ARG A 624 -10.70 6.50 -14.12
C ARG A 624 -10.65 8.02 -14.00
N ILE A 625 -11.30 8.61 -13.00
CA ILE A 625 -11.19 10.06 -12.73
C ILE A 625 -9.78 10.39 -12.26
N LEU A 626 -9.20 9.59 -11.37
CA LEU A 626 -7.84 9.78 -10.87
C LEU A 626 -6.80 9.69 -11.98
N SER A 627 -6.95 8.77 -12.93
CA SER A 627 -6.00 8.61 -14.04
C SER A 627 -5.88 9.85 -14.93
N THR A 628 -6.91 10.70 -14.98
CA THR A 628 -6.85 11.99 -15.71
C THR A 628 -5.85 12.98 -15.10
N ASN A 629 -5.30 12.69 -13.92
CA ASN A 629 -4.24 13.47 -13.31
C ASN A 629 -2.84 13.02 -13.76
N LEU A 630 -2.66 11.80 -14.27
CA LEU A 630 -1.36 11.31 -14.75
C LEU A 630 -0.72 12.23 -15.80
N PRO A 631 -1.44 12.73 -16.83
CA PRO A 631 -0.86 13.62 -17.82
C PRO A 631 -0.35 14.95 -17.25
N LYS A 632 -0.81 15.35 -16.05
CA LYS A 632 -0.43 16.61 -15.38
C LYS A 632 0.92 16.52 -14.66
N GLY A 633 1.57 15.35 -14.69
CA GLY A 633 2.86 15.12 -14.04
C GLY A 633 2.77 15.16 -12.52
N LEU A 634 3.81 15.68 -11.87
CA LEU A 634 3.98 15.62 -10.41
C LEU A 634 2.83 16.28 -9.63
N ASN A 635 2.36 17.44 -10.08
CA ASN A 635 1.22 18.13 -9.47
C ASN A 635 -0.07 17.30 -9.54
N GLY A 636 -0.16 16.35 -10.49
CA GLY A 636 -1.26 15.42 -10.61
C GLY A 636 -1.08 14.11 -9.83
N LEU A 637 0.14 13.76 -9.40
CA LEU A 637 0.39 12.51 -8.68
C LEU A 637 -0.07 12.55 -7.22
N GLU A 638 0.01 13.70 -6.56
CA GLU A 638 -0.37 13.81 -5.14
C GLU A 638 -1.82 13.35 -4.89
N PRO A 639 -2.84 13.84 -5.64
CA PRO A 639 -4.19 13.32 -5.52
C PRO A 639 -4.31 11.83 -5.83
N VAL A 640 -3.52 11.28 -6.76
CA VAL A 640 -3.53 9.85 -7.07
C VAL A 640 -3.05 9.05 -5.86
N PHE A 641 -1.98 9.46 -5.20
CA PHE A 641 -1.46 8.76 -4.02
C PHE A 641 -2.40 8.86 -2.82
N GLU A 642 -2.91 10.05 -2.52
CA GLU A 642 -3.83 10.26 -1.40
C GLU A 642 -5.10 9.42 -1.56
N GLU A 643 -5.71 9.44 -2.75
CA GLU A 643 -6.98 8.78 -3.01
C GLU A 643 -6.82 7.26 -3.17
N THR A 644 -5.72 6.77 -3.76
CA THR A 644 -5.45 5.33 -3.84
C THR A 644 -5.27 4.72 -2.44
N ALA A 645 -4.57 5.42 -1.54
CA ALA A 645 -4.40 4.94 -0.16
C ALA A 645 -5.74 4.80 0.58
N ARG A 646 -6.67 5.73 0.34
CA ARG A 646 -8.05 5.69 0.86
C ARG A 646 -8.84 4.53 0.22
N ILE A 647 -8.86 4.43 -1.10
CA ILE A 647 -9.60 3.40 -1.85
C ILE A 647 -9.15 1.98 -1.43
N ASN A 648 -7.86 1.75 -1.23
CA ASN A 648 -7.33 0.46 -0.78
C ASN A 648 -7.77 0.07 0.65
N GLN A 649 -8.29 1.01 1.46
CA GLN A 649 -8.97 0.65 2.71
C GLN A 649 -10.38 0.11 2.48
N TYR A 650 -11.05 0.52 1.41
CA TYR A 650 -12.42 0.13 1.10
C TYR A 650 -12.51 -1.15 0.28
N ASP A 651 -11.50 -1.45 -0.52
CA ASP A 651 -11.34 -2.74 -1.19
C ASP A 651 -9.98 -3.37 -0.79
N PRO A 652 -10.00 -4.26 0.21
CA PRO A 652 -8.78 -4.82 0.78
C PRO A 652 -8.05 -5.82 -0.11
N ILE A 653 -8.75 -6.42 -1.07
CA ILE A 653 -8.17 -7.34 -2.04
C ILE A 653 -7.82 -6.63 -3.36
N GLN A 654 -8.24 -5.36 -3.50
CA GLN A 654 -7.99 -4.50 -4.65
C GLN A 654 -8.55 -5.10 -5.96
N ASP A 655 -9.68 -5.80 -5.87
CA ASP A 655 -10.40 -6.38 -7.02
C ASP A 655 -10.80 -5.29 -8.03
N TYR A 656 -11.05 -4.06 -7.57
CA TYR A 656 -11.34 -2.93 -8.45
C TYR A 656 -10.26 -2.69 -9.51
N LEU A 657 -8.99 -3.03 -9.23
CA LEU A 657 -7.90 -2.88 -10.19
C LEU A 657 -7.98 -3.93 -11.30
N GLU A 658 -8.30 -5.18 -10.94
CA GLU A 658 -8.50 -6.28 -11.92
C GLU A 658 -9.74 -6.01 -12.77
N GLN A 659 -10.84 -5.58 -12.14
CA GLN A 659 -12.06 -5.18 -12.85
C GLN A 659 -11.77 -4.04 -13.84
N ALA A 660 -11.01 -3.02 -13.42
CA ALA A 660 -10.62 -1.90 -14.27
C ALA A 660 -9.76 -2.36 -15.45
N ASP A 661 -8.76 -3.22 -15.20
CA ASP A 661 -7.89 -3.75 -16.25
C ASP A 661 -8.67 -4.49 -17.33
N LEU A 662 -9.52 -5.45 -16.92
CA LEU A 662 -10.29 -6.27 -17.84
C LEU A 662 -11.30 -5.45 -18.64
N ALA A 663 -12.01 -4.52 -17.98
CA ALA A 663 -12.97 -3.65 -18.64
C ALA A 663 -12.29 -2.69 -19.63
N LEU A 664 -11.17 -2.07 -19.26
CA LEU A 664 -10.44 -1.14 -20.12
C LEU A 664 -9.73 -1.85 -21.26
N SER A 665 -9.17 -3.05 -21.02
CA SER A 665 -8.58 -3.90 -22.05
C SER A 665 -9.62 -4.26 -23.11
N TYR A 666 -10.80 -4.72 -22.69
CA TYR A 666 -11.92 -5.01 -23.59
C TYR A 666 -12.32 -3.78 -24.43
N ARG A 667 -12.44 -2.61 -23.79
CA ARG A 667 -12.84 -1.37 -24.48
C ARG A 667 -11.80 -0.84 -25.47
N LEU A 668 -10.51 -1.01 -25.17
CA LEU A 668 -9.41 -0.60 -26.04
C LEU A 668 -9.23 -1.51 -27.26
N GLU A 669 -9.95 -2.64 -27.34
CA GLU A 669 -10.07 -3.42 -28.59
C GLU A 669 -10.91 -2.67 -29.62
N SER A 670 -12.02 -2.06 -29.20
CA SER A 670 -12.91 -1.30 -30.09
C SER A 670 -12.46 0.15 -30.32
N GLU A 671 -11.90 0.80 -29.31
CA GLU A 671 -11.42 2.19 -29.41
C GLU A 671 -9.92 2.29 -29.09
N PRO A 672 -9.05 1.80 -29.98
CA PRO A 672 -7.65 1.62 -29.67
C PRO A 672 -6.85 2.91 -29.41
N ASN A 673 -7.41 4.06 -29.78
CA ASN A 673 -6.77 5.37 -29.67
C ASN A 673 -7.35 6.23 -28.54
N ASN A 674 -8.18 5.65 -27.66
CA ASN A 674 -8.74 6.38 -26.52
C ASN A 674 -7.66 6.62 -25.45
N LEU A 675 -7.16 7.86 -25.38
CA LEU A 675 -6.02 8.23 -24.52
C LEU A 675 -6.35 8.12 -23.03
N ASP A 676 -7.55 8.55 -22.62
CA ASP A 676 -7.97 8.51 -21.21
C ASP A 676 -8.05 7.07 -20.70
N TRP A 677 -8.56 6.15 -21.53
CA TRP A 677 -8.61 4.72 -21.21
C TRP A 677 -7.22 4.09 -21.19
N ALA A 678 -6.31 4.51 -22.07
CA ALA A 678 -4.93 4.05 -22.06
C ALA A 678 -4.20 4.45 -20.77
N TYR A 679 -4.40 5.68 -20.28
CA TYR A 679 -3.87 6.13 -18.98
C TYR A 679 -4.51 5.39 -17.81
N ALA A 680 -5.83 5.17 -17.83
CA ALA A 680 -6.52 4.40 -16.80
C ALA A 680 -6.01 2.95 -16.72
N LEU A 681 -5.78 2.30 -17.88
CA LEU A 681 -5.23 0.94 -17.94
C LEU A 681 -3.77 0.91 -17.45
N ALA A 682 -2.98 1.93 -17.78
CA ALA A 682 -1.63 2.05 -17.23
C ALA A 682 -1.67 2.18 -15.70
N LEU A 683 -2.59 2.99 -15.16
CA LEU A 683 -2.74 3.15 -13.71
C LEU A 683 -3.14 1.84 -13.03
N SER A 684 -4.12 1.08 -13.55
CA SER A 684 -4.51 -0.20 -12.93
C SER A 684 -3.32 -1.14 -12.82
N ARG A 685 -2.54 -1.27 -13.89
CA ARG A 685 -1.41 -2.21 -13.94
C ARG A 685 -0.23 -1.79 -13.09
N VAL A 686 0.04 -0.48 -13.02
CA VAL A 686 1.04 0.06 -12.08
C VAL A 686 0.65 -0.22 -10.63
N LEU A 687 -0.62 0.00 -10.27
CA LEU A 687 -1.10 -0.25 -8.91
C LEU A 687 -1.14 -1.75 -8.55
N GLN A 688 -1.42 -2.62 -9.53
CA GLN A 688 -1.31 -4.09 -9.39
C GLN A 688 0.14 -4.58 -9.31
N GLN A 689 1.12 -3.72 -9.58
CA GLN A 689 2.53 -4.10 -9.74
C GLN A 689 2.77 -5.10 -10.88
N ASP A 690 1.89 -5.12 -11.88
CA ASP A 690 2.06 -5.87 -13.13
C ASP A 690 3.06 -5.13 -14.03
N VAL A 691 4.34 -5.41 -13.85
CA VAL A 691 5.44 -4.75 -14.56
C VAL A 691 5.32 -4.91 -16.08
N GLU A 692 5.09 -6.13 -16.56
CA GLU A 692 5.03 -6.41 -17.99
C GLU A 692 3.82 -5.73 -18.63
N GLY A 693 2.64 -5.86 -18.02
CA GLY A 693 1.43 -5.24 -18.51
C GLY A 693 1.46 -3.71 -18.40
N ALA A 694 2.07 -3.15 -17.35
CA ALA A 694 2.25 -1.70 -17.19
C ALA A 694 3.20 -1.13 -18.25
N ILE A 695 4.30 -1.81 -18.57
CA ILE A 695 5.19 -1.44 -19.68
C ILE A 695 4.42 -1.45 -21.01
N ALA A 696 3.60 -2.48 -21.27
CA ALA A 696 2.79 -2.55 -22.48
C ALA A 696 1.77 -1.41 -22.56
N ALA A 697 1.06 -1.12 -21.47
CA ALA A 697 0.09 -0.03 -21.40
C ALA A 697 0.76 1.34 -21.57
N LEU A 698 1.89 1.59 -20.89
CA LEU A 698 2.61 2.86 -20.97
C LEU A 698 3.28 3.07 -22.34
N LYS A 699 3.71 2.01 -23.03
CA LYS A 699 4.13 2.12 -24.44
C LYS A 699 3.01 2.60 -25.35
N ARG A 700 1.76 2.18 -25.10
CA ARG A 700 0.59 2.69 -25.82
C ARG A 700 0.34 4.15 -25.48
N VAL A 701 0.43 4.52 -24.20
CA VAL A 701 0.31 5.91 -23.76
C VAL A 701 1.35 6.81 -24.45
N THR A 702 2.62 6.42 -24.53
CA THR A 702 3.65 7.24 -25.20
C THR A 702 3.48 7.34 -26.71
N GLN A 703 2.74 6.41 -27.34
CA GLN A 703 2.35 6.51 -28.75
C GLN A 703 1.19 7.50 -28.96
N LEU A 704 0.23 7.50 -28.04
CA LEU A 704 -0.95 8.37 -28.11
C LEU A 704 -0.69 9.79 -27.59
N ASP A 705 0.25 9.96 -26.65
CA ASP A 705 0.65 11.23 -26.04
C ASP A 705 2.18 11.47 -26.13
N PRO A 706 2.75 11.55 -27.35
CA PRO A 706 4.21 11.58 -27.54
C PRO A 706 4.87 12.87 -27.09
N GLN A 707 4.12 13.97 -26.95
CA GLN A 707 4.65 15.30 -26.58
C GLN A 707 4.61 15.55 -25.08
N ASN A 708 4.00 14.67 -24.29
CA ASN A 708 4.00 14.79 -22.85
C ASN A 708 5.25 14.14 -22.25
N PRO A 709 6.15 14.90 -21.61
CA PRO A 709 7.35 14.33 -21.02
C PRO A 709 7.03 13.33 -19.89
N TYR A 710 5.89 13.46 -19.22
CA TYR A 710 5.52 12.58 -18.11
C TYR A 710 5.09 11.18 -18.58
N ALA A 711 4.45 11.05 -19.75
CA ALA A 711 4.14 9.74 -20.35
C ALA A 711 5.40 8.87 -20.48
N HIS A 712 6.47 9.47 -21.01
CA HIS A 712 7.78 8.84 -21.15
C HIS A 712 8.46 8.62 -19.79
N ALA A 713 8.30 9.54 -18.84
CA ALA A 713 8.83 9.41 -17.49
C ALA A 713 8.21 8.24 -16.72
N TYR A 714 6.90 8.01 -16.83
CA TYR A 714 6.24 6.86 -16.22
C TYR A 714 6.73 5.55 -16.81
N LEU A 715 6.87 5.46 -18.15
CA LEU A 715 7.45 4.29 -18.80
C LEU A 715 8.88 4.04 -18.31
N ALA A 716 9.70 5.10 -18.24
CA ALA A 716 11.06 5.01 -17.71
C ALA A 716 11.05 4.54 -16.25
N PHE A 717 10.17 5.08 -15.41
CA PHE A 717 10.05 4.70 -14.00
C PHE A 717 9.73 3.21 -13.85
N VAL A 718 8.79 2.67 -14.62
CA VAL A 718 8.45 1.23 -14.55
C VAL A 718 9.63 0.35 -15.02
N TYR A 719 10.39 0.77 -16.03
CA TYR A 719 11.64 0.07 -16.38
C TYR A 719 12.68 0.11 -15.25
N LEU A 720 12.84 1.24 -14.57
CA LEU A 720 13.75 1.35 -13.43
C LEU A 720 13.25 0.53 -12.24
N TYR A 721 11.94 0.47 -12.02
CA TYR A 721 11.33 -0.41 -11.03
C TYR A 721 11.70 -1.88 -11.30
N ASP A 722 11.69 -2.32 -12.57
CA ASP A 722 12.14 -3.65 -13.02
C ASP A 722 13.68 -3.85 -13.02
N TRP A 723 14.43 -2.85 -12.56
CA TRP A 723 15.90 -2.81 -12.58
C TRP A 723 16.48 -2.83 -14.01
N ASP A 724 15.73 -2.37 -15.01
CA ASP A 724 16.18 -2.23 -16.39
C ASP A 724 16.63 -0.79 -16.67
N GLY A 725 17.81 -0.44 -16.14
CA GLY A 725 18.41 0.89 -16.31
C GLY A 725 18.58 1.32 -17.77
N LYS A 726 18.83 0.37 -18.68
CA LYS A 726 19.07 0.66 -20.10
C LYS A 726 17.77 1.05 -20.82
N ASN A 727 16.70 0.27 -20.64
CA ASN A 727 15.41 0.63 -21.23
C ASN A 727 14.79 1.83 -20.52
N GLY A 728 15.01 2.00 -19.22
CA GLY A 728 14.64 3.21 -18.48
C GLY A 728 15.28 4.47 -19.07
N GLU A 729 16.59 4.45 -19.32
CA GLU A 729 17.28 5.56 -19.99
C GLU A 729 16.75 5.82 -21.40
N ASN A 730 16.50 4.76 -22.19
CA ASN A 730 15.96 4.91 -23.54
C ASN A 730 14.55 5.51 -23.56
N ALA A 731 13.67 5.06 -22.66
CA ALA A 731 12.33 5.59 -22.51
C ALA A 731 12.32 7.05 -22.05
N LEU A 732 13.35 7.48 -21.30
CA LEU A 732 13.45 8.84 -20.77
C LEU A 732 14.02 9.87 -21.77
N LYS A 733 14.75 9.44 -22.81
CA LYS A 733 15.34 10.33 -23.83
C LYS A 733 14.35 11.32 -24.46
N PRO A 734 13.13 10.91 -24.88
CA PRO A 734 12.14 11.85 -25.39
C PRO A 734 11.74 12.90 -24.34
N ALA A 735 11.51 12.49 -23.08
CA ALA A 735 11.15 13.41 -21.99
C ALA A 735 12.20 14.50 -21.78
N LEU A 736 13.48 14.10 -21.71
CA LEU A 736 14.61 15.03 -21.54
C LEU A 736 14.80 15.95 -22.75
N LYS A 737 14.44 15.50 -23.96
CA LYS A 737 14.46 16.34 -25.16
C LYS A 737 13.32 17.37 -25.15
N ILE A 738 12.14 16.97 -24.68
CA ILE A 738 10.97 17.85 -24.57
C ILE A 738 11.20 18.92 -23.49
N ASN A 739 11.62 18.51 -22.30
CA ASN A 739 11.89 19.43 -21.21
C ASN A 739 13.05 18.95 -20.31
N PRO A 740 14.29 19.44 -20.52
CA PRO A 740 15.46 18.99 -19.78
C PRO A 740 15.57 19.59 -18.37
N THR A 741 14.76 20.59 -18.02
CA THR A 741 14.89 21.31 -16.74
C THR A 741 14.08 20.71 -15.60
N ILE A 742 13.26 19.69 -15.87
CA ILE A 742 12.47 19.01 -14.83
C ILE A 742 13.43 18.18 -13.94
N PRO A 743 13.58 18.51 -12.65
CA PRO A 743 14.53 17.86 -11.75
C PRO A 743 14.32 16.35 -11.64
N GLU A 744 13.07 15.90 -11.66
CA GLU A 744 12.69 14.50 -11.49
C GLU A 744 13.09 13.66 -12.72
N LEU A 745 13.05 14.24 -13.93
CA LEU A 745 13.57 13.57 -15.12
C LEU A 745 15.09 13.41 -15.04
N GLN A 746 15.78 14.43 -14.52
CA GLN A 746 17.22 14.31 -14.27
C GLN A 746 17.49 13.24 -13.21
N GLY A 747 16.74 13.23 -12.11
CA GLY A 747 16.80 12.20 -11.06
C GLY A 747 16.62 10.78 -11.60
N LEU A 748 15.61 10.54 -12.42
CA LEU A 748 15.41 9.24 -13.10
C LEU A 748 16.59 8.89 -14.01
N SER A 749 17.19 9.87 -14.69
CA SER A 749 18.41 9.65 -15.49
C SER A 749 19.61 9.26 -14.63
N GLY A 750 19.75 9.88 -13.46
CA GLY A 750 20.78 9.53 -12.47
C GLY A 750 20.61 8.10 -11.94
N ILE A 751 19.37 7.70 -11.61
CA ILE A 751 19.03 6.33 -11.19
C ILE A 751 19.34 5.33 -12.32
N ALA A 752 18.91 5.64 -13.55
CA ALA A 752 19.20 4.81 -14.72
C ALA A 752 20.70 4.62 -14.97
N ALA A 753 21.49 5.68 -14.79
CA ALA A 753 22.94 5.64 -14.89
C ALA A 753 23.56 4.78 -13.78
N LEU A 754 23.08 4.92 -12.54
CA LEU A 754 23.56 4.15 -11.39
C LEU A 754 23.29 2.64 -11.57
N MET A 755 22.09 2.26 -12.01
CA MET A 755 21.73 0.85 -12.28
C MET A 755 22.60 0.22 -13.39
N GLN A 756 23.11 1.04 -14.31
CA GLN A 756 24.05 0.62 -15.34
C GLN A 756 25.53 0.67 -14.88
N GLY A 757 25.79 0.98 -13.60
CA GLY A 757 27.15 1.09 -13.05
C GLY A 757 27.88 2.39 -13.40
N ASN A 758 27.22 3.37 -14.02
CA ASN A 758 27.81 4.65 -14.37
C ASN A 758 27.71 5.64 -13.19
N VAL A 759 28.53 5.39 -12.17
CA VAL A 759 28.56 6.16 -10.92
C VAL A 759 28.92 7.64 -11.14
N PHE A 760 29.80 7.95 -12.10
CA PHE A 760 30.19 9.33 -12.39
C PHE A 760 29.05 10.15 -12.98
N LYS A 761 28.28 9.59 -13.93
CA LYS A 761 27.09 10.25 -14.46
C LYS A 761 26.03 10.43 -13.38
N ALA A 762 25.77 9.38 -12.59
CA ALA A 762 24.82 9.46 -11.49
C ALA A 762 25.22 10.54 -10.47
N TRP A 763 26.50 10.60 -10.08
CA TRP A 763 27.04 11.61 -9.19
C TRP A 763 26.91 13.03 -9.77
N SER A 764 27.26 13.22 -11.04
CA SER A 764 27.13 14.51 -11.73
C SER A 764 25.70 15.01 -11.77
N VAL A 765 24.73 14.10 -11.95
CA VAL A 765 23.30 14.44 -11.91
C VAL A 765 22.90 14.84 -10.50
N ILE A 766 23.25 14.05 -9.49
CA ILE A 766 22.90 14.33 -8.09
C ILE A 766 23.48 15.66 -7.61
N GLN A 767 24.72 15.99 -7.97
CA GLN A 767 25.30 17.30 -7.63
C GLN A 767 24.61 18.48 -8.33
N GLY A 768 24.02 18.24 -9.50
CA GLY A 768 23.28 19.26 -10.24
C GLY A 768 21.84 19.47 -9.74
N LEU A 769 21.32 18.55 -8.92
CA LEU A 769 20.04 18.68 -8.26
C LEU A 769 20.24 19.40 -6.93
N GLU A 770 19.69 20.60 -6.79
CA GLU A 770 19.50 21.22 -5.47
C GLU A 770 18.42 20.41 -4.72
N LEU A 771 18.83 19.34 -4.04
CA LEU A 771 17.99 18.46 -3.21
C LEU A 771 17.84 18.96 -1.78
#